data_AF-A0AAE0S9B3-F1
#
_entry.id   AF-A0AAE0S9B3-F1
#
_cell.length_a   1.000
_cell.length_b   1.000
_cell.length_c   1.000
_cell.angle_alpha   90.00
_cell.angle_beta   90.00
_cell.angle_gamma   90.00
#
_symmetry.space_group_name_H-M   'P 1'
#
loop_
_entity.id
_entity.type
_entity.pdbx_description
1 polymer ?
#
loop_
_entity_poly.entity_id
_entity_poly.type
_entity_poly.pdbx_seq_one_letter_code
_entity_poly.pdbx_strand_id
1 'polypeptide(L)'
;MNLDVETLKTEFLQCGICMNEYDESYHIPRVLPCLHVYCEECMSKVLLEDKITCPACRFVHDIHGGDVRKLQKENTIRSLRDFVCVNQRRNDIKCYDCPNKGKAESFCVDCAFFLCEICLVHHKRFLGNHSTITMAELQSSAEAKTFQRVPTCEIEGHERQKLKYFCKTCQVPICLECTVCEHQNTEGHKRCSVSEVYEEQRKALRDSVMNLDTKRVATINVTKALSAAENKLMTEKQRVVTKITQEIDCLHGLLEQRKKTLLDSLNSWEIEKSQKLTKELDLTKQHSKSLDELRNFANHIIDNSNQVEFLQILTTIKDRIAELERVSIHDKPIQEHEVAADFDNEKDAIVDLCHRIGCISMRSTSNLKISAQTTSVLAGKMDVVCTFQVVNKEEQNIMGWTNYIEIYLTDPHGTKKGPLQVEELDDGSYCIRAMVTQVGVHDVRIFVMGTELDEKPTFLVYPDLRQCLIQSYAVKAKIRCKVFSMQISESWGPVLVENLTVQTTDSQHQELGLTVEKYYRNGLLELWMTFDKEDDYYLHMTLQHDSSTGILEKFHVFHENSAVFESVICPYFKINAATLNVDQDRNVSIDGFKLQFGSPATPSKEALKVYGGALGSLSFNSDVTGHLFYEVQVQYTPLVLHEEYLVFEIGLGRRESIDDSHHCLSGTKDCLSIHAAACQEHKAFCLFVAFSCDFHLHSQIAPFELGATVYKRYGLFLNFKKGFCVVIDLEDNNQVCRVREINMSGDIWPTFGIYNPHKVDVRMVLKCGSLIQNVPEFIGDGSD
;
A
#
# COMPACT_ATOMS: atom_id res chain seq x y z
N MET A 1 30.59 31.64 37.21
CA MET A 1 29.27 32.18 36.83
C MET A 1 29.41 33.69 36.88
N ASN A 2 29.58 34.35 35.73
CA ASN A 2 29.53 35.83 35.66
C ASN A 2 28.07 36.21 35.39
N LEU A 3 27.20 35.98 36.37
CA LEU A 3 25.87 36.57 36.38
C LEU A 3 26.04 38.00 36.91
N ASP A 4 25.42 38.98 36.26
CA ASP A 4 25.40 40.32 36.81
C ASP A 4 24.59 40.35 38.13
N VAL A 5 24.87 41.38 38.90
CA VAL A 5 24.33 41.57 40.24
C VAL A 5 22.80 41.69 40.26
N GLU A 6 22.22 42.21 39.18
CA GLU A 6 20.79 42.44 39.05
C GLU A 6 20.06 41.12 38.80
N THR A 7 20.61 40.28 37.92
CA THR A 7 20.17 38.91 37.66
C THR A 7 20.24 38.05 38.92
N LEU A 8 21.32 38.16 39.70
CA LEU A 8 21.43 37.44 40.98
C LEU A 8 20.32 37.85 41.96
N LYS A 9 19.97 39.15 42.01
CA LYS A 9 18.93 39.66 42.88
C LYS A 9 17.55 39.17 42.49
N THR A 10 17.20 39.28 41.21
CA THR A 10 15.86 38.96 40.70
C THR A 10 15.60 37.46 40.58
N GLU A 11 16.62 36.66 40.25
CA GLU A 11 16.44 35.21 40.05
C GLU A 11 16.62 34.39 41.34
N PHE A 12 17.45 34.84 42.29
CA PHE A 12 17.86 34.00 43.44
C PHE A 12 17.63 34.63 44.82
N LEU A 13 17.63 35.96 44.95
CA LEU A 13 17.62 36.61 46.27
C LEU A 13 16.26 37.16 46.71
N GLN A 14 15.23 37.05 45.87
CA GLN A 14 13.89 37.55 46.16
C GLN A 14 12.85 36.43 46.13
N CYS A 15 11.80 36.58 46.92
CA CYS A 15 10.67 35.66 46.89
C CYS A 15 9.79 35.92 45.66
N GLY A 16 9.57 34.91 44.82
CA GLY A 16 8.70 35.02 43.64
C GLY A 16 7.19 35.21 43.92
N ILE A 17 6.77 35.43 45.17
CA ILE A 17 5.37 35.75 45.54
C ILE A 17 5.26 37.20 46.01
N CYS A 18 6.02 37.61 47.04
CA CYS A 18 5.98 38.98 47.56
C CYS A 18 7.03 39.92 46.95
N MET A 19 7.97 39.39 46.16
CA MET A 19 9.09 40.10 45.55
C MET A 19 10.07 40.75 46.56
N ASN A 20 9.94 40.43 47.85
CA ASN A 20 10.85 40.92 48.89
C ASN A 20 12.15 40.10 48.92
N GLU A 21 13.27 40.76 49.26
CA GLU A 21 14.56 40.10 49.49
C GLU A 21 14.47 39.12 50.67
N TYR A 22 15.09 37.95 50.53
CA TYR A 22 15.10 36.95 51.59
C TYR A 22 15.86 37.42 52.83
N ASP A 23 15.31 37.15 54.00
CA ASP A 23 15.88 37.56 55.28
C ASP A 23 15.79 36.50 56.39
N GLU A 24 16.11 36.89 57.62
CA GLU A 24 16.24 35.97 58.76
C GLU A 24 15.07 36.06 59.73
N SER A 25 14.16 36.99 59.51
CA SER A 25 13.10 37.33 60.47
C SER A 25 11.73 37.09 59.86
N TYR A 26 11.48 37.62 58.66
CA TYR A 26 10.17 37.65 58.02
C TYR A 26 10.17 36.90 56.68
N HIS A 27 11.23 37.06 55.87
CA HIS A 27 11.32 36.45 54.55
C HIS A 27 12.28 35.26 54.52
N ILE A 28 12.07 34.27 55.39
CA ILE A 28 12.95 33.10 55.49
C ILE A 28 12.72 32.18 54.28
N PRO A 29 13.73 31.90 53.43
CA PRO A 29 13.57 31.06 52.24
C PRO A 29 13.39 29.59 52.61
N ARG A 30 12.31 28.97 52.11
CA ARG A 30 12.04 27.53 52.26
C ARG A 30 11.84 26.87 50.90
N VAL A 31 12.22 25.60 50.79
CA VAL A 31 12.19 24.84 49.54
C VAL A 31 10.96 23.93 49.51
N LEU A 32 10.14 24.02 48.47
CA LEU A 32 9.08 23.05 48.20
C LEU A 32 9.63 21.74 47.60
N PRO A 33 8.90 20.62 47.66
CA PRO A 33 9.34 19.37 47.03
C PRO A 33 9.59 19.46 45.51
N CYS A 34 8.97 20.42 44.81
CA CYS A 34 9.28 20.73 43.40
C CYS A 34 10.58 21.53 43.19
N LEU A 35 11.34 21.79 44.25
CA LEU A 35 12.59 22.56 44.29
C LEU A 35 12.45 24.07 44.05
N HIS A 36 11.24 24.61 43.99
CA HIS A 36 11.02 26.06 44.01
C HIS A 36 11.10 26.62 45.43
N VAL A 37 11.63 27.83 45.54
CA VAL A 37 11.89 28.50 46.82
C VAL A 37 10.99 29.72 46.97
N TYR A 38 10.36 29.85 48.14
CA TYR A 38 9.55 31.02 48.53
C TYR A 38 9.76 31.33 50.02
N CYS A 39 9.37 32.52 50.47
CA CYS A 39 9.51 32.83 51.88
C CYS A 39 8.43 32.13 52.72
N GLU A 40 8.78 31.79 53.97
CA GLU A 40 7.90 31.13 54.93
C GLU A 40 6.57 31.85 55.10
N GLU A 41 6.57 33.18 55.18
CA GLU A 41 5.35 33.98 55.32
C GLU A 41 4.43 33.84 54.10
N CYS A 42 4.98 33.89 52.89
CA CYS A 42 4.19 33.70 51.67
C CYS A 42 3.66 32.27 51.57
N MET A 43 4.49 31.27 51.87
CA MET A 43 4.08 29.87 51.90
C MET A 43 2.94 29.64 52.90
N SER A 44 3.01 30.25 54.08
CA SER A 44 1.96 30.15 55.10
C SER A 44 0.64 30.79 54.65
N LYS A 45 0.71 31.86 53.85
CA LYS A 45 -0.50 32.51 53.28
C LYS A 45 -1.14 31.72 52.14
N VAL A 46 -0.37 30.92 51.40
CA VAL A 46 -0.88 30.10 50.29
C VAL A 46 -1.15 28.64 50.70
N LEU A 47 -0.81 28.28 51.94
CA LEU A 47 -1.19 27.01 52.54
C LEU A 47 -2.70 27.00 52.74
N LEU A 48 -3.37 26.04 52.11
CA LEU A 48 -4.79 25.78 52.31
C LEU A 48 -4.93 24.37 52.86
N GLU A 49 -5.46 24.28 54.09
CA GLU A 49 -5.45 23.05 54.89
C GLU A 49 -4.00 22.56 55.05
N ASP A 50 -3.65 21.45 54.41
CA ASP A 50 -2.31 20.88 54.41
C ASP A 50 -1.68 20.89 53.00
N LYS A 51 -2.13 21.77 52.09
CA LYS A 51 -1.66 21.76 50.69
C LYS A 51 -1.17 23.12 50.21
N ILE A 52 -0.08 23.10 49.46
CA ILE A 52 0.47 24.28 48.76
C ILE A 52 0.53 23.99 47.26
N THR A 53 -0.11 24.85 46.46
CA THR A 53 0.08 24.87 45.01
C THR A 53 1.25 25.78 44.67
N CYS A 54 2.30 25.23 44.07
CA CYS A 54 3.48 26.00 43.68
C CYS A 54 3.13 27.04 42.60
N PRO A 55 3.41 28.34 42.79
CA PRO A 55 3.15 29.37 41.77
C PRO A 55 3.92 29.19 40.46
N ALA A 56 5.14 28.63 40.52
CA ALA A 56 5.99 28.47 39.34
C ALA A 56 5.60 27.27 38.47
N CYS A 57 5.43 26.08 39.06
CA CYS A 57 5.14 24.86 38.31
C CYS A 57 3.70 24.34 38.44
N ARG A 58 2.86 25.00 39.26
CA ARG A 58 1.47 24.61 39.56
C ARG A 58 1.29 23.23 40.20
N PHE A 59 2.37 22.59 40.61
CA PHE A 59 2.31 21.31 41.31
C PHE A 59 1.75 21.49 42.73
N VAL A 60 0.86 20.60 43.15
CA VAL A 60 0.25 20.61 44.48
C VAL A 60 1.07 19.73 45.42
N HIS A 61 1.58 20.31 46.50
CA HIS A 61 2.36 19.62 47.51
C HIS A 61 1.56 19.46 48.80
N ASP A 62 1.64 18.26 49.38
CA ASP A 62 1.12 17.97 50.71
C ASP A 62 2.18 18.36 51.76
N ILE A 63 1.80 19.23 52.69
CA ILE A 63 2.63 19.73 53.79
C ILE A 63 2.16 19.02 55.06
N HIS A 64 2.77 17.88 55.34
CA HIS A 64 2.35 17.02 56.45
C HIS A 64 2.29 17.76 57.79
N GLY A 65 1.07 17.86 58.33
CA GLY A 65 0.76 18.53 59.59
C GLY A 65 0.72 20.05 59.52
N GLY A 66 0.46 20.63 58.33
CA GLY A 66 0.06 22.03 58.14
C GLY A 66 1.10 23.08 58.52
N ASP A 67 2.34 22.66 58.77
CA ASP A 67 3.38 23.56 59.25
C ASP A 67 4.50 23.72 58.23
N VAL A 68 4.47 24.88 57.56
CA VAL A 68 5.49 25.33 56.60
C VAL A 68 6.88 25.35 57.22
N ARG A 69 7.00 25.51 58.55
CA ARG A 69 8.30 25.53 59.24
C ARG A 69 9.03 24.20 59.20
N LYS A 70 8.34 23.12 58.87
CA LYS A 70 8.96 21.79 58.67
C LYS A 70 9.66 21.65 57.33
N LEU A 71 9.39 22.55 56.37
CA LEU A 71 10.11 22.56 55.09
C LEU A 71 11.56 23.01 55.29
N GLN A 72 12.48 22.46 54.50
CA GLN A 72 13.90 22.78 54.63
C GLN A 72 14.18 24.24 54.25
N LYS A 73 14.97 24.93 55.08
CA LYS A 73 15.48 26.28 54.78
C LYS A 73 16.53 26.20 53.69
N GLU A 74 16.41 27.04 52.67
CA GLU A 74 17.46 27.23 51.67
C GLU A 74 18.48 28.23 52.27
N ASN A 75 19.51 27.71 52.94
CA ASN A 75 20.49 28.56 53.61
C ASN A 75 21.54 29.17 52.66
N THR A 76 21.69 28.61 51.46
CA THR A 76 22.69 29.06 50.47
C THR A 76 22.35 30.41 49.85
N ILE A 77 21.07 30.71 49.64
CA ILE A 77 20.53 32.01 49.22
C ILE A 77 20.87 33.09 50.23
N ARG A 78 20.79 32.78 51.53
CA ARG A 78 21.12 33.76 52.58
C ARG A 78 22.63 34.06 52.60
N SER A 79 23.48 33.03 52.45
CA SER A 79 24.93 33.24 52.29
C SER A 79 25.27 34.02 51.03
N LEU A 80 24.58 33.74 49.91
CA LEU A 80 24.73 34.47 48.66
C LEU A 80 24.29 35.93 48.78
N ARG A 81 23.19 36.20 49.48
CA ARG A 81 22.72 37.57 49.78
C ARG A 81 23.78 38.36 50.53
N ASP A 82 24.35 37.80 51.59
CA ASP A 82 25.36 38.48 52.40
C ASP A 82 26.62 38.79 51.58
N PHE A 83 27.08 37.81 50.77
CA PHE A 83 28.16 38.00 49.81
C PHE A 83 27.89 39.13 48.82
N VAL A 84 26.69 39.13 48.23
CA VAL A 84 26.25 40.15 47.25
C VAL A 84 26.14 41.53 47.91
N CYS A 85 25.60 41.62 49.14
CA CYS A 85 25.49 42.88 49.88
C CYS A 85 26.87 43.47 50.20
N VAL A 86 27.82 42.64 50.64
CA VAL A 86 29.19 43.08 50.92
C VAL A 86 29.91 43.52 49.66
N ASN A 87 29.84 42.75 48.57
CA ASN A 87 30.52 43.09 47.32
C ASN A 87 29.95 44.33 46.61
N GLN A 88 28.68 44.66 46.84
CA GLN A 88 28.09 45.93 46.40
C GLN A 88 28.49 47.14 47.25
N ARG A 89 29.32 46.95 48.28
CA ARG A 89 29.70 47.99 49.26
C ARG A 89 28.48 48.68 49.86
N ARG A 90 27.42 47.91 50.14
CA ARG A 90 26.23 48.42 50.83
C ARG A 90 26.66 48.94 52.21
N ASN A 91 26.37 50.22 52.47
CA ASN A 91 26.74 50.90 53.72
C ASN A 91 25.70 50.70 54.85
N ASP A 92 24.61 50.01 54.54
CA ASP A 92 23.44 49.79 55.38
C ASP A 92 23.39 48.38 56.00
N ILE A 93 24.47 47.61 55.93
CA ILE A 93 24.57 46.29 56.57
C ILE A 93 24.50 46.47 58.10
N LYS A 94 23.50 45.85 58.71
CA LYS A 94 23.19 45.98 60.14
C LYS A 94 23.80 44.83 60.93
N CYS A 95 24.08 45.10 62.20
CA CYS A 95 24.48 44.08 63.16
C CYS A 95 23.38 43.02 63.34
N TYR A 96 23.76 41.74 63.37
CA TYR A 96 22.90 40.55 63.30
C TYR A 96 21.79 40.51 64.37
N ASP A 97 22.13 40.84 65.62
CA ASP A 97 21.17 40.84 66.73
C ASP A 97 21.52 41.95 67.74
N CYS A 98 21.52 43.19 67.25
CA CYS A 98 21.75 44.37 68.08
C CYS A 98 20.41 45.06 68.37
N PRO A 99 20.06 45.33 69.65
CA PRO A 99 18.85 46.08 70.00
C PRO A 99 18.74 47.43 69.26
N ASN A 100 19.88 48.08 69.02
CA ASN A 100 19.98 49.36 68.34
C ASN A 100 20.16 49.26 66.82
N LYS A 101 20.22 48.03 66.27
CA LYS A 101 20.49 47.74 64.84
C LYS A 101 21.63 48.58 64.26
N GLY A 102 22.71 48.73 65.02
CA GLY A 102 23.87 49.55 64.64
C GLY A 102 24.53 49.06 63.35
N LYS A 103 25.24 49.98 62.67
CA LYS A 103 26.02 49.69 61.46
C LYS A 103 27.09 48.63 61.75
N ALA A 104 27.21 47.64 60.88
CA ALA A 104 28.23 46.61 61.00
C ALA A 104 29.62 47.17 60.66
N GLU A 105 30.61 46.89 61.51
CA GLU A 105 32.01 47.26 61.31
C GLU A 105 32.92 46.05 61.13
N SER A 106 32.46 44.88 61.57
CA SER A 106 33.17 43.61 61.43
C SER A 106 32.22 42.46 61.16
N PHE A 107 32.78 41.35 60.70
CA PHE A 107 32.08 40.10 60.45
C PHE A 107 32.82 38.96 61.16
N CYS A 108 32.10 38.17 61.95
CA CYS A 108 32.63 36.95 62.54
C CYS A 108 32.42 35.77 61.58
N VAL A 109 33.51 35.12 61.18
CA VAL A 109 33.48 33.98 60.25
C VAL A 109 32.86 32.75 60.90
N ASP A 110 33.18 32.48 62.17
CA ASP A 110 32.69 31.29 62.89
C ASP A 110 31.19 31.33 63.21
N CYS A 111 30.64 32.53 63.43
CA CYS A 111 29.22 32.74 63.66
C CYS A 111 28.45 33.13 62.38
N ALA A 112 29.17 33.57 61.34
CA ALA A 112 28.60 34.22 60.17
C ALA A 112 27.71 35.45 60.52
N PHE A 113 28.12 36.24 61.52
CA PHE A 113 27.37 37.40 62.02
C PHE A 113 28.10 38.72 61.73
N PHE A 114 27.32 39.71 61.28
CA PHE A 114 27.75 41.10 61.23
C PHE A 114 27.67 41.73 62.63
N LEU A 115 28.72 42.45 63.03
CA LEU A 115 28.89 43.03 64.37
C LEU A 115 29.21 44.53 64.28
N CYS A 116 28.45 45.35 65.00
CA CYS A 116 28.84 46.76 65.24
C CYS A 116 29.98 46.84 66.26
N GLU A 117 30.57 48.02 66.42
CA GLU A 117 31.69 48.27 67.34
C GLU A 117 31.45 47.69 68.75
N ILE A 118 30.27 47.97 69.33
CA ILE A 118 29.89 47.51 70.67
C ILE A 118 29.74 45.99 70.73
N CYS A 119 29.03 45.42 69.75
CA CYS A 119 28.78 43.98 69.68
C CYS A 119 30.07 43.20 69.43
N LEU A 120 31.05 43.75 68.70
CA LEU A 120 32.36 43.14 68.50
C LEU A 120 33.13 43.00 69.82
N VAL A 121 33.14 44.05 70.65
CA VAL A 121 33.82 44.02 71.96
C VAL A 121 33.21 42.94 72.86
N HIS A 122 31.88 42.87 72.94
CA HIS A 122 31.22 41.81 73.69
C HIS A 122 31.50 40.43 73.08
N HIS A 123 31.44 40.30 71.75
CA HIS A 123 31.69 39.04 71.07
C HIS A 123 33.08 38.49 71.38
N LYS A 124 34.13 39.32 71.27
CA LYS A 124 35.50 38.92 71.60
C LYS A 124 35.71 38.60 73.08
N ARG A 125 34.95 39.23 73.99
CA ARG A 125 35.04 38.95 75.43
C ARG A 125 34.53 37.55 75.79
N PHE A 126 33.47 37.09 75.13
CA PHE A 126 32.84 35.79 75.42
C PHE A 126 33.27 34.66 74.47
N LEU A 127 33.65 35.00 73.23
CA LEU A 127 34.03 34.09 72.16
C LEU A 127 35.40 34.48 71.58
N GLY A 128 36.39 34.62 72.47
CA GLY A 128 37.70 35.20 72.13
C GLY A 128 38.55 34.40 71.13
N ASN A 129 38.14 33.17 70.81
CA ASN A 129 38.76 32.32 69.80
C ASN A 129 38.11 32.43 68.41
N HIS A 130 37.04 33.20 68.26
CA HIS A 130 36.40 33.40 66.96
C HIS A 130 37.18 34.38 66.07
N SER A 131 37.27 34.05 64.79
CA SER A 131 37.91 34.85 63.76
C SER A 131 36.97 35.97 63.30
N THR A 132 37.42 37.22 63.40
CA THR A 132 36.68 38.41 62.99
C THR A 132 37.45 39.18 61.92
N ILE A 133 36.77 39.58 60.84
CA ILE A 133 37.33 40.35 59.72
C ILE A 133 36.64 41.73 59.69
N THR A 134 37.38 42.79 59.38
CA THR A 134 36.79 44.14 59.24
C THR A 134 35.96 44.25 57.97
N MET A 135 34.97 45.15 57.92
CA MET A 135 34.18 45.34 56.69
C MET A 135 35.03 45.78 55.49
N ALA A 136 36.12 46.54 55.70
CA ALA A 136 37.02 46.97 54.63
C ALA A 136 37.80 45.78 54.02
N GLU A 137 38.29 44.86 54.85
CA GLU A 137 38.96 43.64 54.42
C GLU A 137 37.97 42.67 53.76
N LEU A 138 36.75 42.56 54.31
CA LEU A 138 35.70 41.71 53.76
C LEU A 138 35.25 42.19 52.37
N GLN A 139 35.10 43.50 52.16
CA GLN A 139 34.73 44.07 50.86
C GLN A 139 35.80 43.95 49.77
N SER A 140 37.06 43.70 50.14
CA SER A 140 38.17 43.60 49.20
C SER A 140 38.57 42.17 48.84
N SER A 141 38.21 41.18 49.68
CA SER A 141 38.72 39.81 49.55
C SER A 141 37.71 38.70 49.84
N ALA A 142 36.44 39.03 50.17
CA ALA A 142 35.50 37.99 50.55
C ALA A 142 35.11 37.08 49.37
N GLU A 143 35.15 35.79 49.62
CA GLU A 143 34.58 34.76 48.77
C GLU A 143 33.18 34.38 49.27
N ALA A 144 32.34 33.79 48.40
CA ALA A 144 31.00 33.36 48.80
C ALA A 144 31.01 32.35 49.95
N LYS A 145 32.09 31.55 50.09
CA LYS A 145 32.26 30.58 51.17
C LYS A 145 32.43 31.23 52.54
N THR A 146 32.95 32.46 52.62
CA THR A 146 33.14 33.20 53.87
C THR A 146 31.83 33.44 54.61
N PHE A 147 30.71 33.47 53.88
CA PHE A 147 29.36 33.70 54.42
C PHE A 147 28.58 32.40 54.70
N GLN A 148 29.22 31.23 54.57
CA GLN A 148 28.57 29.94 54.86
C GLN A 148 28.21 29.84 56.33
N ARG A 149 26.95 29.52 56.59
CA ARG A 149 26.41 29.42 57.95
C ARG A 149 26.48 27.98 58.41
N VAL A 150 26.87 27.78 59.67
CA VAL A 150 26.83 26.47 60.31
C VAL A 150 25.40 26.23 60.81
N PRO A 151 24.66 25.24 60.28
CA PRO A 151 23.31 24.95 60.75
C PRO A 151 23.32 24.49 62.20
N THR A 152 22.32 24.92 62.95
CA THR A 152 22.11 24.52 64.35
C THR A 152 20.83 23.71 64.47
N CYS A 153 20.71 22.95 65.55
CA CYS A 153 19.54 22.13 65.81
C CYS A 153 18.31 23.01 66.06
N GLU A 154 17.18 22.63 65.47
CA GLU A 154 15.89 23.31 65.61
C GLU A 154 14.96 22.63 66.61
N ILE A 155 15.43 21.57 67.29
CA ILE A 155 14.69 20.88 68.35
C ILE A 155 14.73 21.71 69.63
N GLU A 156 13.58 21.81 70.30
CA GLU A 156 13.42 22.55 71.54
C GLU A 156 14.37 22.02 72.63
N GLY A 157 15.11 22.91 73.28
CA GLY A 157 16.16 22.57 74.24
C GLY A 157 17.53 22.26 73.64
N HIS A 158 17.63 22.08 72.32
CA HIS A 158 18.90 21.90 71.60
C HIS A 158 19.27 23.11 70.75
N GLU A 159 18.55 24.23 70.90
CA GLU A 159 18.76 25.42 70.10
C GLU A 159 20.22 25.87 70.24
N ARG A 160 20.85 26.22 69.11
CA ARG A 160 22.27 26.62 69.00
C ARG A 160 23.29 25.47 69.02
N GLN A 161 22.89 24.22 69.25
CA GLN A 161 23.82 23.09 69.12
C GLN A 161 24.15 22.83 67.64
N LYS A 162 25.45 22.74 67.32
CA LYS A 162 25.92 22.49 65.94
C LYS A 162 25.56 21.07 65.48
N LEU A 163 25.03 20.94 64.26
CA LEU A 163 24.77 19.63 63.64
C LEU A 163 26.08 19.00 63.18
N LYS A 164 26.56 17.96 63.88
CA LYS A 164 27.86 17.31 63.63
C LYS A 164 27.74 15.85 63.19
N TYR A 165 26.60 15.21 63.43
CA TYR A 165 26.36 13.80 63.12
C TYR A 165 25.23 13.66 62.11
N PHE A 166 25.16 12.51 61.43
CA PHE A 166 24.08 12.17 60.51
C PHE A 166 23.46 10.84 60.94
N CYS A 167 22.13 10.81 61.09
CA CYS A 167 21.40 9.57 61.33
C CYS A 167 21.02 8.91 60.00
N LYS A 168 21.63 7.77 59.67
CA LYS A 168 21.33 7.01 58.45
C LYS A 168 19.94 6.37 58.48
N THR A 169 19.39 6.11 59.68
CA THR A 169 18.03 5.56 59.82
C THR A 169 16.97 6.62 59.49
N CYS A 170 17.11 7.83 60.03
CA CYS A 170 16.15 8.93 59.83
C CYS A 170 16.46 9.82 58.61
N GLN A 171 17.65 9.67 58.00
CA GLN A 171 18.12 10.49 56.88
C GLN A 171 18.20 12.00 57.18
N VAL A 172 18.58 12.37 58.41
CA VAL A 172 18.68 13.77 58.85
C VAL A 172 19.98 14.06 59.60
N PRO A 173 20.53 15.29 59.50
CA PRO A 173 21.64 15.75 60.33
C PRO A 173 21.16 16.03 61.76
N ILE A 174 21.95 15.63 62.76
CA ILE A 174 21.62 15.74 64.19
C ILE A 174 22.78 16.35 65.00
N CYS A 175 22.45 16.98 66.13
CA CYS A 175 23.44 17.50 67.08
C CYS A 175 23.91 16.43 68.06
N LEU A 176 24.85 16.76 68.96
CA LEU A 176 25.34 15.81 69.97
C LEU A 176 24.21 15.36 70.92
N GLU A 177 23.38 16.29 71.38
CA GLU A 177 22.30 15.98 72.33
C GLU A 177 21.23 15.05 71.72
N CYS A 178 20.87 15.27 70.45
CA CYS A 178 20.00 14.36 69.70
C CYS A 178 20.50 12.92 69.67
N THR A 179 21.81 12.69 69.70
CA THR A 179 22.37 11.32 69.69
C THR A 179 22.18 10.58 71.00
N VAL A 180 21.88 11.30 72.08
CA VAL A 180 21.67 10.76 73.42
C VAL A 180 20.19 10.67 73.75
N CYS A 181 19.37 11.60 73.26
CA CYS A 181 17.94 11.63 73.58
C CYS A 181 17.11 10.82 72.56
N GLU A 182 17.06 11.27 71.31
CA GLU A 182 16.06 10.81 70.32
C GLU A 182 16.60 9.84 69.25
N HIS A 183 17.92 9.79 69.07
CA HIS A 183 18.57 9.03 68.00
C HIS A 183 19.65 8.10 68.57
N GLN A 184 19.28 7.35 69.60
CA GLN A 184 20.20 6.48 70.33
C GLN A 184 20.54 5.22 69.52
N ASN A 185 21.80 4.77 69.61
CA ASN A 185 22.22 3.50 68.99
C ASN A 185 21.49 2.30 69.59
N THR A 186 21.15 2.37 70.88
CA THR A 186 20.40 1.35 71.63
C THR A 186 19.00 1.12 71.09
N GLU A 187 18.40 2.14 70.47
CA GLU A 187 17.09 2.08 69.81
C GLU A 187 17.20 1.74 68.32
N GLY A 188 18.39 1.31 67.85
CA GLY A 188 18.62 0.82 66.48
C GLY A 188 18.94 1.91 65.45
N HIS A 189 19.12 3.17 65.87
CA HIS A 189 19.52 4.25 64.96
C HIS A 189 21.00 4.16 64.60
N LYS A 190 21.32 4.10 63.30
CA LYS A 190 22.70 4.11 62.82
C LYS A 190 23.16 5.55 62.60
N ARG A 191 24.20 5.98 63.32
CA ARG A 191 24.78 7.34 63.20
C ARG A 191 26.24 7.31 62.80
N CYS A 192 26.68 8.37 62.13
CA CYS A 192 28.05 8.57 61.69
C CYS A 192 28.37 10.07 61.66
N SER A 193 29.63 10.42 61.42
CA SER A 193 30.02 11.83 61.23
C SER A 193 29.41 12.37 59.94
N VAL A 194 28.99 13.64 59.93
CA VAL A 194 28.53 14.31 58.69
C VAL A 194 29.61 14.24 57.59
N SER A 195 30.89 14.37 57.96
CA SER A 195 32.01 14.35 57.00
C SER A 195 32.13 13.04 56.23
N GLU A 196 31.79 11.90 56.86
CA GLU A 196 31.88 10.57 56.24
C GLU A 196 30.79 10.36 55.18
N VAL A 197 29.57 10.82 55.45
CA VAL A 197 28.42 10.69 54.53
C VAL A 197 28.47 11.73 53.42
N TYR A 198 29.02 12.90 53.72
CA TYR A 198 29.06 14.03 52.80
C TYR A 198 29.69 13.66 51.45
N GLU A 199 30.89 13.09 51.43
CA GLU A 199 31.57 12.80 50.16
C GLU A 199 30.89 11.67 49.36
N GLU A 200 30.33 10.67 50.04
CA GLU A 200 29.57 9.58 49.42
C GLU A 200 28.30 10.12 48.74
N GLN A 201 27.45 10.84 49.48
CA GLN A 201 26.19 11.39 48.97
C GLN A 201 26.42 12.48 47.92
N ARG A 202 27.46 13.31 48.11
CA ARG A 202 27.84 14.34 47.13
C ARG A 202 28.31 13.74 45.82
N LYS A 203 29.02 12.61 45.84
CA LYS A 203 29.40 11.88 44.63
C LYS A 203 28.16 11.28 43.95
N ALA A 204 27.31 10.58 44.71
CA ALA A 204 26.08 9.97 44.18
C ALA A 204 25.14 11.00 43.53
N LEU A 205 24.98 12.19 44.15
CA LEU A 205 24.19 13.28 43.59
C LEU A 205 24.83 13.84 42.31
N ARG A 206 26.16 14.03 42.28
CA ARG A 206 26.88 14.48 41.07
C ARG A 206 26.69 13.50 39.91
N ASP A 207 26.82 12.21 40.16
CA ASP A 207 26.63 11.17 39.15
C ASP A 207 25.17 11.17 38.62
N SER A 208 24.19 11.34 39.52
CA SER A 208 22.78 11.45 39.16
C SER A 208 22.49 12.68 38.29
N VAL A 209 23.08 13.83 38.62
CA VAL A 209 22.97 15.06 37.81
C VAL A 209 23.61 14.88 36.43
N MET A 210 24.76 14.21 36.34
CA MET A 210 25.41 13.92 35.04
C MET A 210 24.54 13.00 34.15
N ASN A 211 23.85 12.03 34.75
CA ASN A 211 22.88 11.21 34.04
C ASN A 211 21.68 12.03 33.54
N LEU A 212 21.22 13.02 34.32
CA LEU A 212 20.18 13.97 33.89
C LEU A 212 20.66 14.88 32.75
N ASP A 213 21.92 15.33 32.76
CA ASP A 213 22.48 16.10 31.65
C ASP A 213 22.49 15.30 30.34
N THR A 214 22.81 14.01 30.42
CA THR A 214 22.75 13.10 29.27
C THR A 214 21.32 12.97 28.75
N LYS A 215 20.34 12.76 29.66
CA LYS A 215 18.92 12.75 29.29
C LYS A 215 18.46 14.07 28.69
N ARG A 216 18.89 15.21 29.24
CA ARG A 216 18.58 16.56 28.73
C ARG A 216 19.05 16.73 27.29
N VAL A 217 20.28 16.35 26.99
CA VAL A 217 20.83 16.43 25.62
C VAL A 217 20.02 15.54 24.66
N ALA A 218 19.68 14.31 25.08
CA ALA A 218 18.83 13.44 24.28
C ALA A 218 17.45 14.07 24.02
N THR A 219 16.81 14.65 25.02
CA THR A 219 15.53 15.36 24.86
C THR A 219 15.65 16.54 23.89
N ILE A 220 16.69 17.37 24.01
CA ILE A 220 16.93 18.49 23.08
C ILE A 220 17.08 18.00 21.63
N ASN A 221 17.79 16.88 21.43
CA ASN A 221 17.97 16.30 20.10
C ASN A 221 16.64 15.81 19.52
N VAL A 222 15.81 15.15 20.34
CA VAL A 222 14.45 14.73 19.93
C VAL A 222 13.59 15.95 19.58
N THR A 223 13.62 17.02 20.39
CA THR A 223 12.88 18.26 20.09
C THR A 223 13.29 18.88 18.76
N LYS A 224 14.60 18.92 18.46
CA LYS A 224 15.11 19.39 17.15
C LYS A 224 14.69 18.48 15.99
N ALA A 225 14.68 17.17 16.21
CA ALA A 225 14.23 16.21 15.20
C ALA A 225 12.72 16.37 14.91
N LEU A 226 11.91 16.59 15.94
CA LEU A 226 10.47 16.84 15.79
C LEU A 226 10.19 18.13 15.00
N SER A 227 10.88 19.24 15.30
CA SER A 227 10.70 20.48 14.54
C SER A 227 11.17 20.37 13.09
N ALA A 228 12.23 19.60 12.83
CA ALA A 228 12.65 19.30 11.46
C ALA A 228 11.60 18.45 10.70
N ALA A 229 10.99 17.46 11.36
CA ALA A 229 9.93 16.64 10.78
C ALA A 229 8.67 17.47 10.46
N GLU A 230 8.29 18.41 11.32
CA GLU A 230 7.19 19.35 11.09
C GLU A 230 7.44 20.22 9.85
N ASN A 231 8.64 20.79 9.72
CA ASN A 231 9.01 21.57 8.53
C ASN A 231 9.00 20.71 7.25
N LYS A 232 9.46 19.46 7.33
CA LYS A 232 9.42 18.52 6.20
C LYS A 232 7.98 18.25 5.76
N LEU A 233 7.06 18.03 6.71
CA LEU A 233 5.63 17.83 6.43
C LEU A 233 5.02 19.05 5.73
N MET A 234 5.33 20.26 6.18
CA MET A 234 4.84 21.50 5.56
C MET A 234 5.34 21.65 4.12
N THR A 235 6.61 21.32 3.87
CA THR A 235 7.21 21.37 2.53
C THR A 235 6.56 20.34 1.60
N GLU A 236 6.33 19.12 2.10
CA GLU A 236 5.71 18.03 1.33
C GLU A 236 4.26 18.35 0.98
N LYS A 237 3.50 18.93 1.91
CA LYS A 237 2.16 19.47 1.64
C LYS A 237 2.19 20.46 0.47
N GLN A 238 3.12 21.41 0.49
CA GLN A 238 3.21 22.42 -0.57
C GLN A 238 3.55 21.80 -1.93
N ARG A 239 4.40 20.77 -1.96
CA ARG A 239 4.73 20.01 -3.17
C ARG A 239 3.48 19.34 -3.78
N VAL A 240 2.68 18.68 -2.94
CA VAL A 240 1.43 18.02 -3.37
C VAL A 240 0.43 19.04 -3.91
N VAL A 241 0.28 20.21 -3.26
CA VAL A 241 -0.58 21.30 -3.76
C VAL A 241 -0.15 21.72 -5.17
N THR A 242 1.14 21.97 -5.38
CA THR A 242 1.66 22.35 -6.71
C THR A 242 1.36 21.29 -7.77
N LYS A 243 1.54 20.01 -7.45
CA LYS A 243 1.27 18.90 -8.39
C LYS A 243 -0.22 18.82 -8.75
N ILE A 244 -1.12 18.95 -7.78
CA ILE A 244 -2.57 18.96 -8.03
C ILE A 244 -2.93 20.10 -8.99
N THR A 245 -2.45 21.31 -8.73
CA THR A 245 -2.72 22.47 -9.58
C THR A 245 -2.23 22.25 -11.02
N GLN A 246 -1.00 21.75 -11.19
CA GLN A 246 -0.41 21.50 -12.51
C GLN A 246 -1.20 20.48 -13.34
N GLU A 247 -1.63 19.36 -12.74
CA GLU A 247 -2.40 18.32 -13.45
C GLU A 247 -3.77 18.85 -13.90
N ILE A 248 -4.47 19.58 -13.03
CA ILE A 248 -5.76 20.18 -13.37
C ILE A 248 -5.62 21.25 -14.46
N ASP A 249 -4.59 22.10 -14.39
CA ASP A 249 -4.32 23.11 -15.41
C ASP A 249 -3.97 22.48 -16.77
N CYS A 250 -3.27 21.34 -16.78
CA CYS A 250 -2.98 20.58 -17.99
C CYS A 250 -4.26 20.06 -18.68
N LEU A 251 -5.15 19.44 -17.90
CA LEU A 251 -6.44 18.94 -18.40
C LEU A 251 -7.32 20.08 -18.94
N HIS A 252 -7.35 21.21 -18.24
CA HIS A 252 -8.03 22.41 -18.71
C HIS A 252 -7.46 22.89 -20.07
N GLY A 253 -6.13 22.84 -20.23
CA GLY A 253 -5.46 23.12 -21.50
C GLY A 253 -5.89 22.20 -22.65
N LEU A 254 -6.02 20.90 -22.40
CA LEU A 254 -6.48 19.93 -23.41
C LEU A 254 -7.93 20.18 -23.83
N LEU A 255 -8.81 20.50 -22.88
CA LEU A 255 -10.21 20.83 -23.17
C LEU A 255 -10.33 22.10 -24.01
N GLU A 256 -9.58 23.15 -23.68
CA GLU A 256 -9.54 24.38 -24.48
C GLU A 256 -8.95 24.14 -25.88
N GLN A 257 -7.95 23.26 -26.01
CA GLN A 257 -7.42 22.86 -27.31
C GLN A 257 -8.48 22.15 -28.17
N ARG A 258 -9.22 21.19 -27.60
CA ARG A 258 -10.28 20.46 -28.31
C ARG A 258 -11.38 21.40 -28.78
N LYS A 259 -11.83 22.31 -27.91
CA LYS A 259 -12.79 23.37 -28.25
C LYS A 259 -12.32 24.20 -29.44
N LYS A 260 -11.06 24.63 -29.44
CA LYS A 260 -10.47 25.37 -30.57
C LYS A 260 -10.51 24.55 -31.86
N THR A 261 -10.11 23.28 -31.84
CA THR A 261 -10.14 22.41 -33.02
C THR A 261 -11.55 22.24 -33.61
N LEU A 262 -12.57 22.10 -32.77
CA LEU A 262 -13.97 21.98 -33.22
C LEU A 262 -14.45 23.26 -33.89
N LEU A 263 -14.14 24.43 -33.30
CA LEU A 263 -14.47 25.73 -33.87
C LEU A 263 -13.74 25.98 -35.19
N ASP A 264 -12.45 25.64 -35.26
CA ASP A 264 -11.66 25.79 -36.49
C ASP A 264 -12.22 24.91 -37.62
N SER A 265 -12.64 23.68 -37.29
CA SER A 265 -13.27 22.76 -38.24
C SER A 265 -14.60 23.32 -38.77
N LEU A 266 -15.45 23.84 -37.88
CA LEU A 266 -16.73 24.46 -38.25
C LEU A 266 -16.53 25.67 -39.16
N ASN A 267 -15.60 26.57 -38.80
CA ASN A 267 -15.28 27.75 -39.61
C ASN A 267 -14.74 27.36 -40.99
N SER A 268 -13.89 26.34 -41.08
CA SER A 268 -13.36 25.87 -42.37
C SER A 268 -14.47 25.33 -43.28
N TRP A 269 -15.42 24.58 -42.72
CA TRP A 269 -16.58 24.07 -43.44
C TRP A 269 -17.51 25.20 -43.92
N GLU A 270 -17.77 26.20 -43.07
CA GLU A 270 -18.53 27.40 -43.43
C GLU A 270 -17.92 28.11 -44.63
N ILE A 271 -16.60 28.37 -44.58
CA ILE A 271 -15.86 29.04 -45.65
C ILE A 271 -15.97 28.24 -46.96
N GLU A 272 -15.70 26.93 -46.93
CA GLU A 272 -15.74 26.08 -48.11
C GLU A 272 -17.14 26.05 -48.73
N LYS A 273 -18.18 25.90 -47.91
CA LYS A 273 -19.56 25.81 -48.40
C LYS A 273 -20.07 27.15 -48.91
N SER A 274 -19.78 28.25 -48.21
CA SER A 274 -20.10 29.62 -48.64
C SER A 274 -19.48 29.96 -50.00
N GLN A 275 -18.22 29.55 -50.23
CA GLN A 275 -17.56 29.72 -51.52
C GLN A 275 -18.26 28.96 -52.65
N LYS A 276 -18.72 27.72 -52.41
CA LYS A 276 -19.46 26.93 -53.41
C LYS A 276 -20.80 27.58 -53.75
N LEU A 277 -21.57 27.98 -52.73
CA LEU A 277 -22.85 28.68 -52.90
C LEU A 277 -22.70 30.01 -53.65
N THR A 278 -21.65 30.77 -53.35
CA THR A 278 -21.37 32.05 -54.02
C THR A 278 -21.08 31.85 -55.51
N LYS A 279 -20.28 30.82 -55.86
CA LYS A 279 -20.00 30.48 -57.27
C LYS A 279 -21.25 30.09 -58.03
N GLU A 280 -22.11 29.25 -57.45
CA GLU A 280 -23.38 28.86 -58.08
C GLU A 280 -24.33 30.05 -58.25
N LEU A 281 -24.40 30.92 -57.24
CA LEU A 281 -25.20 32.14 -57.28
C LEU A 281 -24.74 33.08 -58.41
N ASP A 282 -23.43 33.30 -58.54
CA ASP A 282 -22.87 34.17 -59.58
C ASP A 282 -23.14 33.61 -60.99
N LEU A 283 -23.00 32.30 -61.17
CA LEU A 283 -23.23 31.62 -62.45
C LEU A 283 -24.71 31.71 -62.87
N THR A 284 -25.62 31.53 -61.92
CA THR A 284 -27.07 31.67 -62.13
C THR A 284 -27.46 33.11 -62.44
N LYS A 285 -26.91 34.09 -61.70
CA LYS A 285 -27.12 35.52 -61.98
C LYS A 285 -26.63 35.91 -63.36
N GLN A 286 -25.47 35.40 -63.79
CA GLN A 286 -24.92 35.69 -65.11
C GLN A 286 -25.79 35.13 -66.25
N HIS A 287 -26.34 33.92 -66.07
CA HIS A 287 -27.26 33.33 -67.04
C HIS A 287 -28.59 34.08 -67.12
N SER A 288 -29.18 34.42 -65.97
CA SER A 288 -30.40 35.26 -65.91
C SER A 288 -30.21 36.60 -66.63
N LYS A 289 -29.08 37.28 -66.40
CA LYS A 289 -28.76 38.54 -67.10
C LYS A 289 -28.66 38.35 -68.61
N SER A 290 -28.03 37.26 -69.06
CA SER A 290 -27.90 36.94 -70.49
C SER A 290 -29.25 36.66 -71.16
N LEU A 291 -30.17 36.01 -70.44
CA LEU A 291 -31.55 35.79 -70.89
C LEU A 291 -32.32 37.11 -71.01
N ASP A 292 -32.21 38.00 -70.01
CA ASP A 292 -32.86 39.31 -70.04
C ASP A 292 -32.35 40.20 -71.18
N GLU A 293 -31.03 40.22 -71.41
CA GLU A 293 -30.41 40.96 -72.52
C GLU A 293 -30.88 40.45 -73.89
N LEU A 294 -30.89 39.13 -74.09
CA LEU A 294 -31.40 38.51 -75.32
C LEU A 294 -32.89 38.84 -75.51
N ARG A 295 -33.70 38.67 -74.46
CA ARG A 295 -35.15 38.94 -74.49
C ARG A 295 -35.42 40.40 -74.87
N ASN A 296 -34.73 41.34 -74.22
CA ASN A 296 -34.91 42.77 -74.49
C ASN A 296 -34.51 43.13 -75.92
N PHE A 297 -33.40 42.59 -76.42
CA PHE A 297 -32.96 42.80 -77.79
C PHE A 297 -33.92 42.18 -78.80
N ALA A 298 -34.35 40.93 -78.58
CA ALA A 298 -35.30 40.24 -79.44
C ALA A 298 -36.64 40.99 -79.53
N ASN A 299 -37.19 41.42 -78.39
CA ASN A 299 -38.42 42.23 -78.37
C ASN A 299 -38.25 43.56 -79.10
N HIS A 300 -37.12 44.25 -78.92
CA HIS A 300 -36.85 45.49 -79.65
C HIS A 300 -36.86 45.29 -81.17
N ILE A 301 -36.24 44.21 -81.66
CA ILE A 301 -36.24 43.87 -83.09
C ILE A 301 -37.66 43.49 -83.56
N ILE A 302 -38.40 42.70 -82.79
CA ILE A 302 -39.79 42.31 -83.13
C ILE A 302 -40.70 43.54 -83.25
N ASP A 303 -40.60 44.49 -82.33
CA ASP A 303 -41.53 45.61 -82.24
C ASP A 303 -41.18 46.77 -83.20
N ASN A 304 -39.91 46.94 -83.57
CA ASN A 304 -39.42 48.19 -84.21
C ASN A 304 -38.74 48.01 -85.58
N SER A 305 -38.45 46.79 -86.05
CA SER A 305 -37.72 46.58 -87.32
C SER A 305 -38.62 46.45 -88.55
N ASN A 306 -38.10 46.82 -89.73
CA ASN A 306 -38.76 46.51 -91.00
C ASN A 306 -38.43 45.08 -91.48
N GLN A 307 -39.15 44.59 -92.50
CA GLN A 307 -39.06 43.19 -92.95
C GLN A 307 -37.64 42.73 -93.31
N VAL A 308 -36.79 43.60 -93.87
CA VAL A 308 -35.43 43.23 -94.29
C VAL A 308 -34.47 43.21 -93.11
N GLU A 309 -34.52 44.24 -92.26
CA GLU A 309 -33.71 44.33 -91.03
C GLU A 309 -34.00 43.17 -90.08
N PHE A 310 -35.28 42.78 -89.95
CA PHE A 310 -35.70 41.62 -89.16
C PHE A 310 -35.02 40.33 -89.63
N LEU A 311 -35.10 40.06 -90.94
CA LEU A 311 -34.56 38.81 -91.53
C LEU A 311 -33.03 38.74 -91.47
N GLN A 312 -32.34 39.88 -91.53
CA GLN A 312 -30.88 39.93 -91.41
C GLN A 312 -30.36 39.57 -90.01
N ILE A 313 -31.15 39.85 -88.96
CA ILE A 313 -30.77 39.61 -87.56
C ILE A 313 -31.38 38.31 -87.01
N LEU A 314 -32.44 37.79 -87.64
CA LEU A 314 -33.20 36.62 -87.20
C LEU A 314 -32.34 35.38 -86.96
N THR A 315 -31.38 35.09 -87.84
CA THR A 315 -30.48 33.94 -87.68
C THR A 315 -29.61 34.08 -86.43
N THR A 316 -29.06 35.27 -86.18
CA THR A 316 -28.25 35.56 -85.00
C THR A 316 -29.04 35.41 -83.69
N ILE A 317 -30.30 35.85 -83.67
CA ILE A 317 -31.18 35.67 -82.50
C ILE A 317 -31.48 34.18 -82.27
N LYS A 318 -31.82 33.44 -83.33
CA LYS A 318 -32.11 32.00 -83.22
C LYS A 318 -30.91 31.20 -82.72
N ASP A 319 -29.71 31.51 -83.22
CA ASP A 319 -28.49 30.85 -82.78
C ASP A 319 -28.21 31.14 -81.30
N ARG A 320 -28.45 32.38 -80.85
CA ARG A 320 -28.25 32.77 -79.45
C ARG A 320 -29.29 32.16 -78.51
N ILE A 321 -30.54 32.02 -78.95
CA ILE A 321 -31.59 31.27 -78.21
C ILE A 321 -31.15 29.82 -78.03
N ALA A 322 -30.77 29.15 -79.12
CA ALA A 322 -30.34 27.76 -79.07
C ALA A 322 -29.07 27.55 -78.21
N GLU A 323 -28.20 28.56 -78.11
CA GLU A 323 -27.04 28.52 -77.21
C GLU A 323 -27.45 28.60 -75.73
N LEU A 324 -28.33 29.55 -75.37
CA LEU A 324 -28.76 29.75 -73.98
C LEU A 324 -29.71 28.65 -73.48
N GLU A 325 -30.53 28.06 -74.36
CA GLU A 325 -31.42 26.93 -74.04
C GLU A 325 -30.66 25.64 -73.72
N ARG A 326 -29.42 25.49 -74.19
CA ARG A 326 -28.58 24.32 -73.86
C ARG A 326 -28.03 24.35 -72.44
N VAL A 327 -28.06 25.48 -71.75
CA VAL A 327 -27.56 25.61 -70.38
C VAL A 327 -28.66 25.16 -69.41
N SER A 328 -28.45 24.01 -68.78
CA SER A 328 -29.36 23.45 -67.76
C SER A 328 -29.15 24.16 -66.41
N ILE A 329 -30.21 24.76 -65.85
CA ILE A 329 -30.25 25.32 -64.49
C ILE A 329 -31.25 24.52 -63.66
N HIS A 330 -30.95 24.28 -62.38
CA HIS A 330 -31.84 23.55 -61.47
C HIS A 330 -32.93 24.45 -60.87
N ASP A 331 -34.15 23.93 -60.73
CA ASP A 331 -35.33 24.65 -60.20
C ASP A 331 -35.26 24.93 -58.68
N LYS A 332 -34.30 24.31 -57.98
CA LYS A 332 -34.05 24.48 -56.53
C LYS A 332 -32.54 24.51 -56.22
N PRO A 333 -32.12 25.12 -55.10
CA PRO A 333 -30.75 25.00 -54.60
C PRO A 333 -30.39 23.52 -54.38
N ILE A 334 -29.17 23.14 -54.75
CA ILE A 334 -28.78 21.73 -54.89
C ILE A 334 -28.76 20.98 -53.54
N GLN A 335 -28.62 21.66 -52.39
CA GLN A 335 -28.60 21.05 -51.06
C GLN A 335 -29.12 22.00 -49.96
N GLU A 336 -29.98 21.50 -49.07
CA GLU A 336 -30.24 22.07 -47.74
C GLU A 336 -29.17 21.52 -46.76
N HIS A 337 -28.58 22.40 -45.94
CA HIS A 337 -27.52 22.03 -45.01
C HIS A 337 -27.97 22.28 -43.58
N GLU A 338 -28.19 21.21 -42.82
CA GLU A 338 -28.31 21.26 -41.37
C GLU A 338 -26.96 20.95 -40.73
N VAL A 339 -26.58 21.75 -39.72
CA VAL A 339 -25.43 21.51 -38.87
C VAL A 339 -25.95 21.10 -37.50
N ALA A 340 -25.73 19.85 -37.13
CA ALA A 340 -26.02 19.33 -35.80
C ALA A 340 -24.70 19.12 -35.04
N ALA A 341 -24.68 19.50 -33.76
CA ALA A 341 -23.60 19.18 -32.85
C ALA A 341 -24.17 18.31 -31.74
N ASP A 342 -23.74 17.06 -31.68
CA ASP A 342 -24.17 16.08 -30.70
C ASP A 342 -23.12 16.00 -29.59
N PHE A 343 -23.52 16.33 -28.36
CA PHE A 343 -22.66 16.36 -27.18
C PHE A 343 -23.16 15.43 -26.06
N ASP A 344 -24.24 14.67 -26.29
CA ASP A 344 -24.99 14.03 -25.21
C ASP A 344 -24.38 12.69 -24.75
N ASN A 345 -23.49 12.07 -25.53
CA ASN A 345 -22.91 10.75 -25.20
C ASN A 345 -21.61 10.78 -24.35
N GLU A 346 -21.01 11.94 -24.09
CA GLU A 346 -19.67 12.00 -23.44
C GLU A 346 -19.66 12.67 -22.06
N LYS A 347 -20.78 13.27 -21.63
CA LYS A 347 -20.87 13.97 -20.34
C LYS A 347 -20.65 13.03 -19.16
N ASP A 348 -21.26 11.86 -19.17
CA ASP A 348 -21.14 10.88 -18.09
C ASP A 348 -19.71 10.31 -18.01
N ALA A 349 -19.05 10.11 -19.16
CA ALA A 349 -17.65 9.69 -19.21
C ALA A 349 -16.69 10.74 -18.62
N ILE A 350 -16.97 12.03 -18.80
CA ILE A 350 -16.20 13.14 -18.19
C ILE A 350 -16.48 13.24 -16.70
N VAL A 351 -17.73 13.06 -16.27
CA VAL A 351 -18.08 13.01 -14.84
C VAL A 351 -17.36 11.85 -14.16
N ASP A 352 -17.33 10.67 -14.77
CA ASP A 352 -16.58 9.52 -14.26
C ASP A 352 -15.07 9.79 -14.24
N LEU A 353 -14.55 10.49 -15.25
CA LEU A 353 -13.15 10.90 -15.27
C LEU A 353 -12.84 11.88 -14.11
N CYS A 354 -13.71 12.83 -13.83
CA CYS A 354 -13.57 13.75 -12.68
C CYS A 354 -13.55 13.01 -11.34
N HIS A 355 -14.32 11.93 -11.18
CA HIS A 355 -14.28 11.10 -9.97
C HIS A 355 -12.99 10.26 -9.85
N ARG A 356 -12.29 10.02 -10.97
CA ARG A 356 -10.99 9.32 -11.00
C ARG A 356 -9.78 10.25 -10.87
N ILE A 357 -9.92 11.55 -11.17
CA ILE A 357 -8.81 12.51 -11.13
C ILE A 357 -8.56 13.02 -9.71
N GLY A 358 -7.43 12.61 -9.14
CA GLY A 358 -6.88 13.18 -7.91
C GLY A 358 -7.54 12.66 -6.62
N CYS A 359 -6.78 11.88 -5.85
CA CYS A 359 -7.16 11.46 -4.49
C CYS A 359 -6.13 12.02 -3.49
N ILE A 360 -6.60 12.79 -2.49
CA ILE A 360 -5.75 13.35 -1.42
C ILE A 360 -5.82 12.43 -0.19
N SER A 361 -4.71 11.78 0.12
CA SER A 361 -4.57 10.88 1.27
C SER A 361 -3.64 11.50 2.31
N MET A 362 -4.17 11.91 3.48
CA MET A 362 -3.40 12.50 4.60
C MET A 362 -2.89 11.40 5.55
N ARG A 363 -1.61 11.03 5.51
CA ARG A 363 -1.17 9.79 6.20
C ARG A 363 0.26 9.84 6.76
N SER A 364 0.53 9.05 7.81
CA SER A 364 1.79 9.04 8.60
C SER A 364 2.56 7.73 8.42
N THR A 365 3.88 7.81 8.22
CA THR A 365 4.75 6.66 7.89
C THR A 365 5.47 6.02 9.07
N SER A 366 5.38 6.58 10.27
CA SER A 366 6.32 6.24 11.36
C SER A 366 6.18 4.82 11.93
N ASN A 367 5.23 4.01 11.46
CA ASN A 367 4.97 2.66 11.98
C ASN A 367 4.33 1.73 10.94
N LEU A 368 4.78 1.81 9.69
CA LEU A 368 4.29 0.94 8.61
C LEU A 368 5.10 -0.35 8.57
N LYS A 369 4.41 -1.48 8.47
CA LYS A 369 5.03 -2.77 8.13
C LYS A 369 4.62 -3.10 6.71
N ILE A 370 5.57 -3.57 5.92
CA ILE A 370 5.31 -4.02 4.55
C ILE A 370 5.61 -5.49 4.47
N SER A 371 4.77 -6.19 3.72
CA SER A 371 5.02 -7.54 3.28
C SER A 371 4.93 -7.51 1.77
N ALA A 372 6.05 -7.74 1.11
CA ALA A 372 6.14 -7.77 -0.33
C ALA A 372 6.27 -9.22 -0.82
N GLN A 373 5.43 -9.56 -1.79
CA GLN A 373 5.48 -10.79 -2.56
C GLN A 373 5.82 -10.41 -3.99
N THR A 374 7.04 -10.74 -4.38
CA THR A 374 7.52 -10.55 -5.75
C THR A 374 7.05 -11.69 -6.63
N THR A 375 6.75 -11.37 -7.89
CA THR A 375 6.40 -12.36 -8.89
C THR A 375 7.48 -12.30 -9.96
N SER A 376 8.07 -13.44 -10.28
CA SER A 376 9.01 -13.52 -11.41
C SER A 376 8.27 -13.12 -12.69
N VAL A 377 8.92 -12.39 -13.60
CA VAL A 377 8.27 -11.88 -14.84
C VAL A 377 9.04 -12.19 -16.12
N LEU A 378 8.31 -12.27 -17.24
CA LEU A 378 8.87 -12.49 -18.58
C LEU A 378 9.52 -11.21 -19.15
N ALA A 379 10.72 -11.34 -19.70
CA ALA A 379 11.48 -10.24 -20.27
C ALA A 379 10.75 -9.62 -21.47
N GLY A 380 10.54 -8.31 -21.46
CA GLY A 380 9.83 -7.60 -22.52
C GLY A 380 8.31 -7.68 -22.46
N LYS A 381 7.74 -8.33 -21.43
CA LYS A 381 6.30 -8.26 -21.14
C LYS A 381 6.00 -7.29 -20.02
N MET A 382 4.90 -6.57 -20.15
CA MET A 382 4.38 -5.71 -19.10
C MET A 382 3.56 -6.58 -18.15
N ASP A 383 4.13 -6.92 -16.99
CA ASP A 383 3.53 -7.87 -16.04
C ASP A 383 3.66 -7.36 -14.60
N VAL A 384 2.91 -7.98 -13.67
CA VAL A 384 3.00 -7.68 -12.24
C VAL A 384 4.32 -8.20 -11.71
N VAL A 385 5.19 -7.28 -11.33
CA VAL A 385 6.56 -7.55 -10.87
C VAL A 385 6.62 -7.75 -9.35
N CYS A 386 5.75 -7.05 -8.64
CA CYS A 386 5.72 -7.08 -7.18
C CYS A 386 4.32 -6.72 -6.70
N THR A 387 3.80 -7.49 -5.76
CA THR A 387 2.62 -7.19 -4.95
C THR A 387 3.08 -6.96 -3.52
N PHE A 388 2.52 -5.99 -2.81
CA PHE A 388 2.90 -5.72 -1.44
C PHE A 388 1.76 -5.08 -0.66
N GLN A 389 1.65 -5.43 0.61
CA GLN A 389 0.71 -4.81 1.52
C GLN A 389 1.43 -3.79 2.39
N VAL A 390 0.77 -2.65 2.61
CA VAL A 390 1.22 -1.63 3.57
C VAL A 390 0.24 -1.68 4.73
N VAL A 391 0.69 -2.16 5.89
CA VAL A 391 -0.16 -2.31 7.08
C VAL A 391 0.22 -1.34 8.20
N ASN A 392 -0.77 -0.93 9.00
CA ASN A 392 -0.56 -0.12 10.20
C ASN A 392 -0.10 -0.99 11.40
N LYS A 393 0.05 -0.38 12.60
CA LYS A 393 0.41 -1.10 13.84
C LYS A 393 -0.57 -2.21 14.26
N GLU A 394 -1.80 -2.15 13.78
CA GLU A 394 -2.88 -3.10 14.10
C GLU A 394 -3.01 -4.17 13.01
N GLU A 395 -2.01 -4.28 12.12
CA GLU A 395 -1.98 -5.21 10.97
C GLU A 395 -3.14 -5.03 9.98
N GLN A 396 -3.72 -3.83 9.91
CA GLN A 396 -4.76 -3.49 8.95
C GLN A 396 -4.15 -2.94 7.67
N ASN A 397 -4.61 -3.46 6.52
CA ASN A 397 -4.27 -2.96 5.19
C ASN A 397 -4.66 -1.49 5.07
N ILE A 398 -3.73 -0.67 4.62
CA ILE A 398 -3.97 0.74 4.43
C ILE A 398 -4.20 1.02 2.95
N MET A 399 -5.48 1.14 2.56
CA MET A 399 -6.00 1.41 1.20
C MET A 399 -5.74 2.84 0.73
N GLY A 400 -5.54 3.15 -0.54
CA GLY A 400 -5.56 4.51 -1.12
C GLY A 400 -4.23 5.29 -1.08
N TRP A 401 -3.07 4.60 -1.08
CA TRP A 401 -1.72 5.20 -1.05
C TRP A 401 -0.94 5.08 -2.37
N THR A 402 -1.52 4.59 -3.47
CA THR A 402 -0.83 4.41 -4.75
C THR A 402 0.06 5.61 -5.15
N ASN A 403 -0.43 6.84 -4.93
CA ASN A 403 0.27 8.10 -5.24
C ASN A 403 1.41 8.51 -4.28
N TYR A 404 1.59 7.80 -3.17
CA TYR A 404 2.57 8.08 -2.10
C TYR A 404 3.66 7.01 -2.01
N ILE A 405 3.57 6.01 -2.87
CA ILE A 405 4.51 4.90 -2.96
C ILE A 405 5.32 5.08 -4.24
N GLU A 406 6.61 5.34 -4.11
CA GLU A 406 7.55 5.41 -5.24
C GLU A 406 8.38 4.13 -5.26
N ILE A 407 8.41 3.47 -6.41
CA ILE A 407 9.14 2.20 -6.54
C ILE A 407 10.12 2.25 -7.68
N TYR A 408 11.34 1.83 -7.39
CA TYR A 408 12.43 1.75 -8.33
C TYR A 408 12.88 0.29 -8.46
N LEU A 409 13.06 -0.15 -9.69
CA LEU A 409 13.71 -1.41 -9.99
C LEU A 409 15.19 -1.15 -10.27
N THR A 410 16.06 -2.01 -9.77
CA THR A 410 17.46 -2.05 -10.18
C THR A 410 17.70 -3.34 -10.92
N ASP A 411 18.22 -3.26 -12.14
CA ASP A 411 18.55 -4.44 -12.93
C ASP A 411 19.85 -5.12 -12.43
N PRO A 412 20.16 -6.35 -12.88
CA PRO A 412 21.37 -7.07 -12.48
C PRO A 412 22.68 -6.35 -12.81
N HIS A 413 22.64 -5.36 -13.70
CA HIS A 413 23.78 -4.55 -14.12
C HIS A 413 23.88 -3.23 -13.34
N GLY A 414 22.96 -2.99 -12.39
CA GLY A 414 22.92 -1.81 -11.55
C GLY A 414 22.15 -0.62 -12.14
N THR A 415 21.47 -0.79 -13.28
CA THR A 415 20.65 0.26 -13.90
C THR A 415 19.35 0.42 -13.15
N LYS A 416 19.01 1.66 -12.76
CA LYS A 416 17.77 1.96 -12.05
C LYS A 416 16.66 2.39 -13.00
N LYS A 417 15.45 1.84 -12.83
CA LYS A 417 14.23 2.16 -13.57
C LYS A 417 13.10 2.54 -12.62
N GLY A 418 12.55 3.74 -12.76
CA GLY A 418 11.43 4.24 -11.95
C GLY A 418 11.38 5.78 -11.88
N PRO A 419 10.41 6.36 -11.14
CA PRO A 419 9.39 5.67 -10.34
C PRO A 419 8.36 4.94 -11.23
N LEU A 420 7.98 3.73 -10.83
CA LEU A 420 6.99 2.91 -11.53
C LEU A 420 5.56 3.19 -11.05
N GLN A 421 4.59 2.93 -11.93
CA GLN A 421 3.18 3.07 -11.60
C GLN A 421 2.73 1.97 -10.65
N VAL A 422 2.05 2.35 -9.57
CA VAL A 422 1.52 1.46 -8.53
C VAL A 422 0.00 1.40 -8.66
N GLU A 423 -0.54 0.20 -8.71
CA GLU A 423 -1.98 -0.09 -8.73
C GLU A 423 -2.41 -0.63 -7.37
N GLU A 424 -3.66 -0.39 -6.97
CA GLU A 424 -4.24 -0.94 -5.74
C GLU A 424 -5.27 -2.01 -6.11
N LEU A 425 -5.19 -3.14 -5.42
CA LEU A 425 -6.05 -4.30 -5.61
C LEU A 425 -7.22 -4.27 -4.62
N ASP A 426 -8.30 -4.98 -4.96
CA ASP A 426 -9.54 -4.98 -4.17
C ASP A 426 -9.38 -5.52 -2.74
N ASP A 427 -8.33 -6.31 -2.49
CA ASP A 427 -7.95 -6.83 -1.17
C ASP A 427 -7.14 -5.83 -0.31
N GLY A 428 -6.83 -4.66 -0.87
CA GLY A 428 -6.05 -3.60 -0.23
C GLY A 428 -4.54 -3.74 -0.31
N SER A 429 -4.05 -4.69 -1.11
CA SER A 429 -2.65 -4.76 -1.48
C SER A 429 -2.35 -3.84 -2.68
N TYR A 430 -1.09 -3.49 -2.84
CA TYR A 430 -0.59 -2.71 -3.96
C TYR A 430 0.19 -3.61 -4.91
N CYS A 431 0.14 -3.34 -6.21
CA CYS A 431 0.96 -4.05 -7.19
C CYS A 431 1.65 -3.10 -8.16
N ILE A 432 2.73 -3.57 -8.77
CA ILE A 432 3.50 -2.81 -9.75
C ILE A 432 3.54 -3.61 -11.02
N ARG A 433 3.15 -2.98 -12.12
CA ARG A 433 3.33 -3.55 -13.46
C ARG A 433 4.46 -2.83 -14.16
N ALA A 434 5.48 -3.57 -14.59
CA ALA A 434 6.56 -3.00 -15.35
C ALA A 434 7.04 -3.94 -16.44
N MET A 435 7.31 -3.37 -17.61
CA MET A 435 8.02 -4.09 -18.66
C MET A 435 9.51 -4.09 -18.34
N VAL A 436 10.06 -5.26 -18.01
CA VAL A 436 11.49 -5.40 -17.69
C VAL A 436 12.13 -6.25 -18.77
N THR A 437 13.20 -5.78 -19.41
CA THR A 437 13.79 -6.45 -20.60
C THR A 437 15.09 -7.17 -20.31
N GLN A 438 15.76 -6.82 -19.21
CA GLN A 438 17.01 -7.46 -18.82
C GLN A 438 16.70 -8.74 -18.05
N VAL A 439 17.46 -9.79 -18.32
CA VAL A 439 17.31 -11.10 -17.67
C VAL A 439 18.18 -11.15 -16.43
N GLY A 440 17.65 -11.68 -15.33
CA GLY A 440 18.35 -11.85 -14.05
C GLY A 440 17.60 -11.25 -12.86
N VAL A 441 18.23 -11.30 -11.68
CA VAL A 441 17.63 -10.82 -10.42
C VAL A 441 17.58 -9.30 -10.40
N HIS A 442 16.39 -8.75 -10.19
CA HIS A 442 16.15 -7.33 -10.07
C HIS A 442 15.75 -6.98 -8.63
N ASP A 443 16.33 -5.90 -8.11
CA ASP A 443 15.98 -5.38 -6.79
C ASP A 443 14.82 -4.40 -6.89
N VAL A 444 13.86 -4.52 -5.98
CA VAL A 444 12.75 -3.58 -5.81
C VAL A 444 13.04 -2.70 -4.59
N ARG A 445 13.09 -1.39 -4.81
CA ARG A 445 13.25 -0.40 -3.73
C ARG A 445 11.98 0.40 -3.60
N ILE A 446 11.29 0.22 -2.48
CA ILE A 446 10.01 0.85 -2.17
C ILE A 446 10.24 2.05 -1.25
N PHE A 447 9.70 3.19 -1.63
CA PHE A 447 9.72 4.42 -0.86
C PHE A 447 8.29 4.84 -0.54
N VAL A 448 7.97 5.04 0.72
CA VAL A 448 6.66 5.56 1.14
C VAL A 448 6.85 6.97 1.67
N MET A 449 6.24 7.96 1.02
CA MET A 449 6.39 9.39 1.32
C MET A 449 7.87 9.83 1.41
N GLY A 450 8.73 9.28 0.54
CA GLY A 450 10.16 9.61 0.44
C GLY A 450 11.06 8.96 1.50
N THR A 451 10.56 8.03 2.30
CA THR A 451 11.38 7.17 3.18
C THR A 451 11.51 5.78 2.57
N GLU A 452 12.75 5.33 2.37
CA GLU A 452 13.03 3.95 1.93
C GLU A 452 12.74 2.97 3.05
N LEU A 453 12.17 1.83 2.69
CA LEU A 453 11.80 0.79 3.63
C LEU A 453 12.94 -0.23 3.79
N ASP A 454 13.00 -0.88 4.95
CA ASP A 454 14.10 -1.79 5.29
C ASP A 454 14.08 -3.08 4.46
N GLU A 455 12.90 -3.57 4.09
CA GLU A 455 12.75 -4.74 3.23
C GLU A 455 13.04 -4.41 1.76
N LYS A 456 13.89 -5.23 1.14
CA LYS A 456 14.32 -5.11 -0.25
C LYS A 456 13.88 -6.33 -1.04
N PRO A 457 12.63 -6.36 -1.50
CA PRO A 457 12.12 -7.47 -2.30
C PRO A 457 12.92 -7.60 -3.60
N THR A 458 13.15 -8.83 -4.03
CA THR A 458 13.82 -9.15 -5.30
C THR A 458 12.92 -10.01 -6.16
N PHE A 459 12.97 -9.82 -7.47
CA PHE A 459 12.23 -10.67 -8.42
C PHE A 459 13.15 -11.08 -9.56
N LEU A 460 12.91 -12.26 -10.11
CA LEU A 460 13.69 -12.77 -11.23
C LEU A 460 12.97 -12.41 -12.55
N VAL A 461 13.71 -11.82 -13.48
CA VAL A 461 13.24 -11.64 -14.86
C VAL A 461 13.82 -12.74 -15.71
N TYR A 462 12.95 -13.59 -16.25
CA TYR A 462 13.31 -14.68 -17.14
C TYR A 462 12.96 -14.32 -18.58
N PRO A 463 13.70 -14.80 -19.60
CA PRO A 463 13.45 -14.43 -20.99
C PRO A 463 12.02 -14.82 -21.44
N ASP A 464 11.37 -14.00 -22.28
CA ASP A 464 10.08 -14.37 -22.86
C ASP A 464 10.21 -15.58 -23.79
N LEU A 465 9.95 -16.76 -23.23
CA LEU A 465 10.00 -18.01 -23.96
C LEU A 465 9.01 -18.01 -25.13
N ARG A 466 7.93 -17.22 -25.14
CA ARG A 466 7.06 -17.07 -26.33
C ARG A 466 7.71 -16.21 -27.41
N GLN A 467 8.53 -15.20 -27.11
CA GLN A 467 9.28 -14.49 -28.16
C GLN A 467 10.48 -15.30 -28.64
N CYS A 468 11.13 -16.07 -27.75
CA CYS A 468 12.08 -17.11 -28.15
C CYS A 468 11.40 -18.23 -28.95
N LEU A 469 10.14 -18.58 -28.66
CA LEU A 469 9.34 -19.59 -29.39
C LEU A 469 8.73 -19.07 -30.70
N ILE A 470 8.31 -17.80 -30.76
CA ILE A 470 7.69 -17.17 -31.93
C ILE A 470 8.77 -16.69 -32.92
N GLN A 471 9.95 -16.27 -32.49
CA GLN A 471 11.11 -16.19 -33.40
C GLN A 471 11.67 -17.58 -33.77
N SER A 472 11.35 -18.65 -33.03
CA SER A 472 11.74 -20.02 -33.37
C SER A 472 10.69 -20.86 -34.09
N TYR A 473 9.50 -20.32 -34.40
CA TYR A 473 8.70 -20.84 -35.51
C TYR A 473 9.37 -20.58 -36.87
N ALA A 474 10.39 -19.72 -36.92
CA ALA A 474 11.35 -19.66 -38.02
C ALA A 474 12.65 -20.46 -37.77
N VAL A 475 12.90 -20.98 -36.56
CA VAL A 475 14.12 -21.73 -36.22
C VAL A 475 13.86 -22.76 -35.11
N LYS A 476 13.48 -24.00 -35.47
CA LYS A 476 13.49 -25.21 -34.60
C LYS A 476 14.38 -25.06 -33.35
N ALA A 477 13.81 -24.68 -32.20
CA ALA A 477 14.53 -24.70 -30.93
C ALA A 477 14.68 -26.17 -30.47
N LYS A 478 15.77 -26.82 -30.93
CA LYS A 478 16.20 -28.12 -30.40
C LYS A 478 16.78 -27.89 -29.00
N ILE A 479 16.00 -28.15 -27.95
CA ILE A 479 16.60 -28.51 -26.66
C ILE A 479 17.38 -29.79 -26.94
N ARG A 480 18.72 -29.71 -26.99
CA ARG A 480 19.56 -30.90 -27.19
C ARG A 480 19.88 -31.47 -25.83
N CYS A 481 19.18 -32.54 -25.47
CA CYS A 481 19.62 -33.42 -24.41
C CYS A 481 20.72 -34.31 -24.98
N LYS A 482 21.97 -34.14 -24.54
CA LYS A 482 23.06 -35.00 -25.01
C LYS A 482 23.45 -35.97 -23.90
N VAL A 483 23.19 -37.25 -24.12
CA VAL A 483 23.64 -38.33 -23.25
C VAL A 483 25.11 -38.62 -23.56
N PHE A 484 26.01 -38.22 -22.66
CA PHE A 484 27.46 -38.37 -22.88
C PHE A 484 27.99 -39.76 -22.54
N SER A 485 27.35 -40.46 -21.61
CA SER A 485 27.64 -41.86 -21.30
C SER A 485 26.38 -42.56 -20.80
N MET A 486 26.22 -43.82 -21.18
CA MET A 486 25.19 -44.72 -20.68
C MET A 486 25.88 -46.06 -20.40
N GLN A 487 26.09 -46.39 -19.14
CA GLN A 487 26.53 -47.73 -18.76
C GLN A 487 25.29 -48.58 -18.49
N ILE A 488 25.01 -49.52 -19.39
CA ILE A 488 24.03 -50.58 -19.19
C ILE A 488 24.78 -51.71 -18.48
N SER A 489 24.47 -51.97 -17.22
CA SER A 489 24.95 -53.20 -16.57
C SER A 489 24.05 -54.34 -17.05
N GLU A 490 24.58 -55.26 -17.86
CA GLU A 490 23.89 -56.50 -18.17
C GLU A 490 23.97 -57.43 -16.96
N SER A 491 22.94 -57.39 -16.12
CA SER A 491 22.54 -58.55 -15.33
C SER A 491 21.01 -58.59 -15.29
N TRP A 492 20.46 -59.78 -15.56
CA TRP A 492 19.04 -60.03 -15.81
C TRP A 492 18.12 -59.36 -14.76
N GLY A 493 17.58 -58.20 -15.12
CA GLY A 493 16.79 -57.30 -14.28
C GLY A 493 16.54 -55.96 -15.00
N PRO A 494 15.65 -55.07 -14.50
CA PRO A 494 15.35 -53.79 -15.15
C PRO A 494 16.63 -53.00 -15.40
N VAL A 495 16.83 -52.53 -16.63
CA VAL A 495 18.03 -51.79 -17.06
C VAL A 495 18.16 -50.53 -16.21
N LEU A 496 19.08 -50.56 -15.24
CA LEU A 496 19.46 -49.41 -14.44
C LEU A 496 20.49 -48.61 -15.24
N VAL A 497 20.12 -47.41 -15.70
CA VAL A 497 21.12 -46.45 -16.18
C VAL A 497 21.72 -45.74 -14.97
N GLU A 498 22.88 -46.20 -14.54
CA GLU A 498 23.52 -45.69 -13.32
C GLU A 498 24.18 -44.31 -13.54
N ASN A 499 24.56 -43.98 -14.79
CA ASN A 499 25.36 -42.79 -15.10
C ASN A 499 24.81 -41.97 -16.28
N LEU A 500 23.57 -41.47 -16.16
CA LEU A 500 23.03 -40.53 -17.15
C LEU A 500 23.46 -39.08 -16.82
N THR A 501 24.31 -38.47 -17.64
CA THR A 501 24.61 -37.03 -17.53
C THR A 501 23.74 -36.28 -18.52
N VAL A 502 22.87 -35.39 -18.02
CA VAL A 502 21.97 -34.55 -18.82
C VAL A 502 22.54 -33.14 -18.83
N GLN A 503 22.87 -32.64 -20.02
CA GLN A 503 23.28 -31.25 -20.22
C GLN A 503 22.23 -30.55 -21.06
N THR A 504 21.79 -29.39 -20.58
CA THR A 504 20.75 -28.59 -21.21
C THR A 504 21.36 -27.35 -21.79
N THR A 505 21.25 -27.20 -23.11
CA THR A 505 21.72 -25.99 -23.77
C THR A 505 20.65 -25.36 -24.61
N ASP A 506 20.70 -24.04 -24.73
CA ASP A 506 19.90 -23.31 -25.70
C ASP A 506 20.35 -23.61 -27.15
N SER A 507 19.70 -22.95 -28.13
CA SER A 507 20.06 -23.07 -29.55
C SER A 507 21.46 -22.54 -29.91
N GLN A 508 22.10 -21.77 -29.01
CA GLN A 508 23.45 -21.24 -29.16
C GLN A 508 24.51 -22.03 -28.33
N HIS A 509 24.12 -23.18 -27.77
CA HIS A 509 24.98 -24.04 -26.95
C HIS A 509 25.41 -23.44 -25.60
N GLN A 510 24.66 -22.49 -25.05
CA GLN A 510 24.84 -22.04 -23.66
C GLN A 510 24.09 -22.92 -22.68
N GLU A 511 24.74 -23.27 -21.57
CA GLU A 511 24.22 -24.15 -20.52
C GLU A 511 23.08 -23.47 -19.75
N LEU A 512 21.91 -24.07 -19.80
CA LEU A 512 20.73 -23.69 -19.02
C LEU A 512 20.91 -24.35 -17.65
N GLY A 513 21.16 -23.59 -16.59
CA GLY A 513 21.41 -24.09 -15.23
C GLY A 513 20.19 -24.76 -14.60
N LEU A 514 19.78 -25.91 -15.13
CA LEU A 514 18.64 -26.72 -14.71
C LEU A 514 19.09 -27.76 -13.68
N THR A 515 18.34 -27.88 -12.59
CA THR A 515 18.44 -29.03 -11.69
C THR A 515 17.63 -30.17 -12.31
N VAL A 516 18.22 -31.37 -12.43
CA VAL A 516 17.57 -32.52 -13.08
C VAL A 516 17.43 -33.67 -12.09
N GLU A 517 16.20 -33.98 -11.72
CA GLU A 517 15.81 -35.18 -10.97
C GLU A 517 15.39 -36.31 -11.91
N LYS A 518 15.58 -37.56 -11.48
CA LYS A 518 15.44 -38.75 -12.34
C LYS A 518 14.59 -39.80 -11.65
N TYR A 519 13.60 -40.32 -12.37
CA TYR A 519 12.72 -41.37 -11.86
C TYR A 519 12.57 -42.49 -12.90
N TYR A 520 12.64 -43.74 -12.44
CA TYR A 520 12.37 -44.91 -13.26
C TYR A 520 11.01 -45.50 -12.89
N ARG A 521 10.07 -45.48 -13.85
CA ARG A 521 8.74 -46.09 -13.69
C ARG A 521 8.33 -46.79 -14.98
N ASN A 522 7.78 -48.00 -14.85
CA ASN A 522 7.19 -48.77 -15.97
C ASN A 522 8.11 -48.95 -17.20
N GLY A 523 9.43 -49.05 -17.00
CA GLY A 523 10.41 -49.19 -18.09
C GLY A 523 10.73 -47.89 -18.85
N LEU A 524 10.27 -46.74 -18.35
CA LEU A 524 10.56 -45.41 -18.88
C LEU A 524 11.44 -44.63 -17.90
N LEU A 525 12.31 -43.79 -18.45
CA LEU A 525 13.09 -42.81 -17.67
C LEU A 525 12.42 -41.45 -17.75
N GLU A 526 12.00 -40.95 -16.60
CA GLU A 526 11.42 -39.63 -16.42
C GLU A 526 12.49 -38.68 -15.90
N LEU A 527 12.69 -37.56 -16.60
CA LEU A 527 13.58 -36.48 -16.19
C LEU A 527 12.72 -35.29 -15.79
N TRP A 528 12.87 -34.84 -14.56
CA TRP A 528 12.21 -33.66 -14.00
C TRP A 528 13.25 -32.56 -13.91
N MET A 529 13.04 -31.49 -14.64
CA MET A 529 14.06 -30.46 -14.82
C MET A 529 13.48 -29.16 -14.29
N THR A 530 14.06 -28.67 -13.21
CA THR A 530 13.66 -27.44 -12.55
C THR A 530 14.69 -26.36 -12.89
N PHE A 531 14.21 -25.19 -13.29
CA PHE A 531 15.03 -23.99 -13.21
C PHE A 531 15.32 -23.75 -11.72
N ASP A 532 16.50 -23.23 -11.39
CA ASP A 532 17.06 -23.12 -10.03
C ASP A 532 15.99 -22.87 -8.94
N LYS A 533 16.18 -23.46 -7.75
CA LYS A 533 15.20 -23.88 -6.71
C LYS A 533 14.00 -22.98 -6.31
N GLU A 534 13.79 -21.82 -6.92
CA GLU A 534 12.77 -20.81 -6.57
C GLU A 534 11.77 -20.47 -7.71
N ASP A 535 11.76 -21.16 -8.86
CA ASP A 535 10.82 -20.90 -9.97
C ASP A 535 9.69 -21.95 -10.15
N ASP A 536 8.48 -21.43 -10.36
CA ASP A 536 7.15 -22.05 -10.50
C ASP A 536 6.94 -22.97 -11.74
N TYR A 537 7.97 -23.45 -12.44
CA TYR A 537 7.81 -24.29 -13.65
C TYR A 537 8.82 -25.43 -13.74
N TYR A 538 8.36 -26.64 -14.08
CA TYR A 538 9.20 -27.81 -14.32
C TYR A 538 9.00 -28.37 -15.74
N LEU A 539 10.10 -28.75 -16.38
CA LEU A 539 10.08 -29.50 -17.63
C LEU A 539 10.11 -30.98 -17.29
N HIS A 540 9.09 -31.73 -17.70
CA HIS A 540 9.08 -33.17 -17.56
C HIS A 540 9.27 -33.82 -18.94
N MET A 541 10.31 -34.64 -19.02
CA MET A 541 10.72 -35.35 -20.22
C MET A 541 10.64 -36.84 -19.99
N THR A 542 10.01 -37.56 -20.91
CA THR A 542 9.96 -39.03 -20.89
C THR A 542 10.81 -39.58 -22.01
N LEU A 543 11.76 -40.43 -21.66
CA LEU A 543 12.65 -41.11 -22.59
C LEU A 543 12.23 -42.57 -22.74
N GLN A 544 11.83 -42.96 -23.94
CA GLN A 544 11.54 -44.36 -24.28
C GLN A 544 12.61 -44.89 -25.22
N HIS A 545 13.23 -46.02 -24.86
CA HIS A 545 14.23 -46.67 -25.70
C HIS A 545 13.56 -47.46 -26.83
N ASP A 546 13.65 -46.95 -28.07
CA ASP A 546 13.36 -47.70 -29.28
C ASP A 546 14.65 -48.34 -29.80
N SER A 547 14.69 -49.68 -29.86
CA SER A 547 15.81 -50.47 -30.34
C SER A 547 16.17 -50.24 -31.82
N SER A 548 15.34 -49.55 -32.59
CA SER A 548 15.51 -49.36 -34.03
C SER A 548 15.93 -47.94 -34.46
N THR A 549 15.60 -46.90 -33.68
CA THR A 549 15.83 -45.50 -34.09
C THR A 549 16.74 -44.69 -33.16
N GLY A 550 17.07 -45.22 -31.98
CA GLY A 550 17.59 -44.39 -30.90
C GLY A 550 16.46 -43.58 -30.24
N ILE A 551 16.62 -43.37 -28.94
CA ILE A 551 15.75 -42.71 -27.95
C ILE A 551 14.65 -41.81 -28.56
N LEU A 552 13.37 -42.12 -28.28
CA LEU A 552 12.24 -41.23 -28.51
C LEU A 552 12.17 -40.22 -27.35
N GLU A 553 12.36 -38.94 -27.66
CA GLU A 553 12.26 -37.83 -26.71
C GLU A 553 10.89 -37.13 -26.84
N LYS A 554 10.14 -37.02 -25.73
CA LYS A 554 8.99 -36.12 -25.64
C LYS A 554 9.17 -35.19 -24.46
N PHE A 555 8.91 -33.90 -24.68
CA PHE A 555 9.10 -32.82 -23.71
C PHE A 555 7.76 -32.18 -23.39
N HIS A 556 7.51 -31.92 -22.11
CA HIS A 556 6.33 -31.18 -21.66
C HIS A 556 6.75 -30.15 -20.60
N VAL A 557 6.22 -28.93 -20.72
CA VAL A 557 6.49 -27.83 -19.79
C VAL A 557 5.27 -27.67 -18.87
N PHE A 558 5.49 -27.69 -17.56
CA PHE A 558 4.45 -27.60 -16.55
C PHE A 558 4.74 -26.49 -15.56
N HIS A 559 3.69 -25.99 -14.90
CA HIS A 559 3.81 -25.12 -13.72
C HIS A 559 3.98 -26.01 -12.48
N GLU A 560 4.79 -25.62 -11.48
CA GLU A 560 5.04 -26.26 -10.17
C GLU A 560 3.76 -26.71 -9.47
N ASN A 561 2.68 -25.95 -9.62
CA ASN A 561 1.38 -26.32 -9.08
C ASN A 561 0.65 -27.42 -9.86
N SER A 562 1.22 -28.01 -10.91
CA SER A 562 0.63 -29.12 -11.63
C SER A 562 0.91 -30.44 -10.90
N ALA A 563 -0.07 -31.34 -10.83
CA ALA A 563 0.11 -32.64 -10.18
C ALA A 563 0.13 -33.76 -11.22
N VAL A 564 0.92 -34.82 -10.97
CA VAL A 564 0.98 -35.99 -11.85
C VAL A 564 0.75 -37.25 -11.03
N PHE A 565 -0.30 -38.00 -11.38
CA PHE A 565 -0.70 -39.24 -10.72
C PHE A 565 -0.73 -40.36 -11.76
N GLU A 566 0.07 -41.42 -11.62
CA GLU A 566 0.00 -42.61 -12.49
C GLU A 566 -0.13 -42.31 -14.00
N SER A 567 0.69 -41.38 -14.51
CA SER A 567 0.68 -40.90 -15.92
C SER A 567 -0.55 -40.08 -16.34
N VAL A 568 -1.38 -39.66 -15.38
CA VAL A 568 -2.45 -38.68 -15.50
C VAL A 568 -1.96 -37.32 -15.00
N ILE A 569 -2.10 -36.32 -15.86
CA ILE A 569 -1.66 -34.95 -15.63
C ILE A 569 -2.85 -34.12 -15.16
N CYS A 570 -2.68 -33.44 -14.04
CA CYS A 570 -3.59 -32.45 -13.51
C CYS A 570 -2.97 -31.07 -13.72
N PRO A 571 -3.21 -30.39 -14.84
CA PRO A 571 -2.58 -29.10 -15.12
C PRO A 571 -3.14 -28.03 -14.17
N TYR A 572 -2.30 -27.06 -13.78
CA TYR A 572 -2.79 -25.87 -13.10
C TYR A 572 -3.34 -24.85 -14.12
N PHE A 573 -4.61 -24.45 -13.96
CA PHE A 573 -5.25 -23.42 -14.76
C PHE A 573 -6.40 -22.75 -14.00
N LYS A 574 -6.80 -21.56 -14.43
CA LYS A 574 -7.85 -20.75 -13.80
C LYS A 574 -9.03 -20.56 -14.76
N ILE A 575 -10.20 -20.22 -14.24
CA ILE A 575 -11.30 -19.60 -14.99
C ILE A 575 -10.87 -18.19 -15.36
N ASN A 576 -10.83 -17.88 -16.66
CA ASN A 576 -10.31 -16.63 -17.19
C ASN A 576 -11.37 -15.52 -17.13
N ALA A 577 -11.25 -14.65 -16.12
CA ALA A 577 -12.16 -13.51 -15.93
C ALA A 577 -12.25 -12.57 -17.14
N ALA A 578 -11.18 -12.43 -17.94
CA ALA A 578 -11.20 -11.59 -19.13
C ALA A 578 -12.06 -12.16 -20.28
N THR A 579 -12.44 -13.43 -20.19
CA THR A 579 -13.34 -14.10 -21.16
C THR A 579 -14.77 -14.21 -20.64
N LEU A 580 -15.06 -13.58 -19.50
CA LEU A 580 -16.41 -13.55 -18.94
C LEU A 580 -17.31 -12.74 -19.87
N ASN A 581 -18.31 -13.41 -20.43
CA ASN A 581 -19.41 -12.74 -21.11
C ASN A 581 -20.55 -12.60 -20.09
N VAL A 582 -21.05 -11.38 -19.89
CA VAL A 582 -21.89 -10.97 -18.73
C VAL A 582 -23.30 -10.60 -19.20
N ASP A 583 -24.31 -11.10 -18.48
CA ASP A 583 -25.71 -10.66 -18.59
C ASP A 583 -25.95 -9.35 -17.82
N GLN A 584 -26.81 -8.48 -18.36
CA GLN A 584 -27.07 -7.12 -17.87
C GLN A 584 -27.77 -7.07 -16.49
N ASP A 585 -28.23 -8.20 -15.95
CA ASP A 585 -29.13 -8.22 -14.78
C ASP A 585 -28.53 -8.75 -13.45
N ARG A 586 -27.33 -9.37 -13.44
CA ARG A 586 -26.53 -9.61 -12.20
C ARG A 586 -25.03 -9.69 -12.49
N ASN A 587 -24.24 -9.02 -11.65
CA ASN A 587 -22.78 -9.15 -11.68
C ASN A 587 -22.37 -10.60 -11.39
N VAL A 588 -21.67 -11.26 -12.31
CA VAL A 588 -21.02 -12.56 -12.09
C VAL A 588 -19.60 -12.29 -11.59
N SER A 589 -19.19 -12.92 -10.48
CA SER A 589 -17.83 -12.78 -9.94
C SER A 589 -16.97 -14.00 -10.29
N ILE A 590 -15.77 -13.75 -10.80
CA ILE A 590 -14.71 -14.76 -11.00
C ILE A 590 -13.52 -14.40 -10.11
N ASP A 591 -13.15 -15.31 -9.20
CA ASP A 591 -11.95 -15.22 -8.36
C ASP A 591 -10.96 -16.33 -8.72
N GLY A 592 -10.56 -16.36 -10.00
CA GLY A 592 -9.62 -17.33 -10.58
C GLY A 592 -10.11 -18.79 -10.62
N PHE A 593 -10.54 -19.38 -9.51
CA PHE A 593 -11.02 -20.76 -9.41
C PHE A 593 -12.52 -20.86 -9.15
N LYS A 594 -13.15 -19.75 -8.79
CA LYS A 594 -14.54 -19.72 -8.35
C LYS A 594 -15.38 -18.82 -9.23
N LEU A 595 -16.53 -19.34 -9.67
CA LEU A 595 -17.55 -18.65 -10.47
C LEU A 595 -18.88 -18.68 -9.70
N GLN A 596 -19.46 -17.50 -9.41
CA GLN A 596 -20.73 -17.36 -8.69
C GLN A 596 -21.45 -16.05 -9.03
N PHE A 597 -22.75 -15.96 -8.73
CA PHE A 597 -23.50 -14.70 -8.85
C PHE A 597 -23.16 -13.71 -7.71
N GLY A 598 -23.18 -12.41 -8.02
CA GLY A 598 -23.06 -11.28 -7.09
C GLY A 598 -24.42 -10.77 -6.58
N SER A 599 -24.41 -9.66 -5.82
CA SER A 599 -25.60 -9.09 -5.17
C SER A 599 -26.73 -8.76 -6.17
N PRO A 600 -28.01 -8.99 -5.81
CA PRO A 600 -29.12 -8.90 -6.76
C PRO A 600 -29.44 -7.47 -7.19
N ALA A 601 -29.55 -7.23 -8.50
CA ALA A 601 -30.27 -6.11 -9.08
C ALA A 601 -31.73 -6.50 -9.39
N THR A 602 -32.62 -5.51 -9.46
CA THR A 602 -34.06 -5.68 -9.70
C THR A 602 -34.35 -6.30 -11.08
N PRO A 603 -35.21 -7.34 -11.18
CA PRO A 603 -35.42 -8.09 -12.42
C PRO A 603 -36.34 -7.36 -13.41
N SER A 604 -35.95 -7.32 -14.68
CA SER A 604 -36.84 -6.95 -15.79
C SER A 604 -37.65 -8.17 -16.27
N LYS A 605 -38.89 -7.95 -16.73
CA LYS A 605 -39.82 -9.00 -17.18
C LYS A 605 -39.70 -9.22 -18.69
N GLU A 606 -38.67 -9.94 -19.13
CA GLU A 606 -38.67 -10.56 -20.46
C GLU A 606 -37.74 -11.79 -20.46
N ALA A 607 -38.18 -12.87 -21.09
CA ALA A 607 -37.54 -14.18 -21.03
C ALA A 607 -36.75 -14.48 -22.32
N LEU A 608 -35.44 -14.70 -22.20
CA LEU A 608 -34.55 -15.70 -22.84
C LEU A 608 -33.12 -15.17 -23.09
N LYS A 609 -32.14 -15.87 -22.49
CA LYS A 609 -30.67 -15.92 -22.69
C LYS A 609 -29.88 -14.59 -22.80
N VAL A 610 -29.12 -14.25 -21.76
CA VAL A 610 -27.70 -13.88 -21.88
C VAL A 610 -26.91 -14.50 -20.71
N TYR A 611 -25.66 -14.82 -20.96
CA TYR A 611 -24.83 -15.83 -20.31
C TYR A 611 -23.94 -15.26 -19.20
N GLY A 612 -23.43 -16.13 -18.31
CA GLY A 612 -22.45 -15.81 -17.28
C GLY A 612 -21.42 -16.92 -17.15
N GLY A 613 -20.48 -16.99 -18.08
CA GLY A 613 -19.42 -17.99 -18.02
C GLY A 613 -18.13 -17.55 -18.68
N ALA A 614 -17.11 -18.40 -18.57
CA ALA A 614 -15.78 -18.07 -19.02
C ALA A 614 -15.02 -19.31 -19.50
N LEU A 615 -13.98 -19.07 -20.29
CA LEU A 615 -13.01 -20.08 -20.68
C LEU A 615 -12.04 -20.36 -19.54
N GLY A 616 -11.40 -21.52 -19.56
CA GLY A 616 -10.16 -21.72 -18.83
C GLY A 616 -9.05 -20.80 -19.34
N SER A 617 -8.04 -20.53 -18.51
CA SER A 617 -6.85 -19.74 -18.85
C SER A 617 -5.84 -20.52 -19.70
N LEU A 618 -6.09 -21.81 -19.93
CA LEU A 618 -5.19 -22.74 -20.62
C LEU A 618 -5.99 -23.61 -21.61
N SER A 619 -5.48 -23.73 -22.84
CA SER A 619 -5.93 -24.73 -23.81
C SER A 619 -5.20 -26.06 -23.60
N PHE A 620 -5.87 -27.15 -23.98
CA PHE A 620 -5.31 -28.50 -23.99
C PHE A 620 -5.12 -28.95 -25.44
N ASN A 621 -3.98 -29.56 -25.77
CA ASN A 621 -3.73 -30.03 -27.12
C ASN A 621 -3.04 -31.39 -27.17
N SER A 622 -3.02 -31.98 -28.37
CA SER A 622 -2.44 -33.29 -28.64
C SER A 622 -0.92 -33.38 -28.38
N ASP A 623 -0.22 -32.24 -28.27
CA ASP A 623 1.20 -32.18 -27.95
C ASP A 623 1.45 -32.30 -26.43
N VAL A 624 0.42 -32.10 -25.60
CA VAL A 624 0.38 -32.51 -24.19
C VAL A 624 0.06 -34.00 -24.14
N THR A 625 1.08 -34.86 -24.26
CA THR A 625 0.85 -36.30 -24.34
C THR A 625 0.65 -36.92 -22.97
N GLY A 626 -0.61 -37.06 -22.58
CA GLY A 626 -1.01 -37.84 -21.42
C GLY A 626 -2.52 -37.82 -21.21
N HIS A 627 -2.96 -38.66 -20.29
CA HIS A 627 -4.29 -38.53 -19.73
C HIS A 627 -4.38 -37.22 -18.94
N LEU A 628 -5.44 -36.43 -19.11
CA LEU A 628 -5.63 -35.20 -18.36
C LEU A 628 -6.80 -35.35 -17.39
N PHE A 629 -6.68 -34.80 -16.19
CA PHE A 629 -7.78 -34.80 -15.22
C PHE A 629 -7.95 -33.44 -14.54
N TYR A 630 -9.20 -33.01 -14.38
CA TYR A 630 -9.56 -31.88 -13.51
C TYR A 630 -10.93 -32.10 -12.87
N GLU A 631 -11.18 -31.42 -11.74
CA GLU A 631 -12.45 -31.52 -11.02
C GLU A 631 -13.20 -30.19 -11.05
N VAL A 632 -14.53 -30.27 -11.14
CA VAL A 632 -15.43 -29.13 -11.01
C VAL A 632 -16.44 -29.45 -9.92
N GLN A 633 -16.42 -28.65 -8.87
CA GLN A 633 -17.42 -28.70 -7.80
C GLN A 633 -18.54 -27.73 -8.15
N VAL A 634 -19.78 -28.18 -8.07
CA VAL A 634 -20.96 -27.34 -8.29
C VAL A 634 -21.89 -27.44 -7.10
N GLN A 635 -22.23 -26.28 -6.56
CA GLN A 635 -23.25 -26.11 -5.54
C GLN A 635 -24.37 -25.26 -6.14
N TYR A 636 -25.61 -25.73 -6.07
CA TYR A 636 -26.75 -24.94 -6.53
C TYR A 636 -27.96 -25.05 -5.62
N THR A 637 -28.70 -23.95 -5.49
CA THR A 637 -29.89 -23.85 -4.64
C THR A 637 -31.04 -23.30 -5.47
N PRO A 638 -32.10 -24.10 -5.75
CA PRO A 638 -33.26 -23.64 -6.48
C PRO A 638 -33.98 -22.52 -5.71
N LEU A 639 -34.23 -21.40 -6.38
CA LEU A 639 -34.92 -20.22 -5.81
C LEU A 639 -36.38 -20.14 -6.27
N VAL A 640 -36.72 -20.77 -7.40
CA VAL A 640 -38.09 -20.85 -7.93
C VAL A 640 -38.36 -22.26 -8.44
N LEU A 641 -39.54 -22.81 -8.10
CA LEU A 641 -40.04 -24.04 -8.71
C LEU A 641 -40.55 -23.72 -10.11
N HIS A 642 -39.69 -23.84 -11.11
CA HIS A 642 -40.04 -23.72 -12.52
C HIS A 642 -39.57 -24.96 -13.28
N GLU A 643 -40.45 -25.50 -14.11
CA GLU A 643 -40.11 -26.65 -14.94
C GLU A 643 -39.39 -26.13 -16.19
N GLU A 644 -38.19 -26.64 -16.50
CA GLU A 644 -37.27 -26.22 -17.59
C GLU A 644 -36.47 -24.93 -17.36
N TYR A 645 -35.31 -25.08 -16.73
CA TYR A 645 -34.22 -24.10 -16.82
C TYR A 645 -32.85 -24.77 -16.61
N LEU A 646 -31.84 -24.23 -17.28
CA LEU A 646 -30.45 -24.65 -17.14
C LEU A 646 -29.88 -24.15 -15.80
N VAL A 647 -29.05 -24.96 -15.16
CA VAL A 647 -28.42 -24.61 -13.87
C VAL A 647 -26.96 -24.25 -14.09
N PHE A 648 -26.18 -25.17 -14.63
CA PHE A 648 -24.77 -25.00 -14.94
C PHE A 648 -24.40 -25.77 -16.20
N GLU A 649 -23.30 -25.40 -16.84
CA GLU A 649 -22.69 -26.11 -17.97
C GLU A 649 -21.17 -26.17 -17.78
N ILE A 650 -20.60 -27.35 -17.97
CA ILE A 650 -19.17 -27.59 -18.08
C ILE A 650 -18.95 -28.13 -19.49
N GLY A 651 -18.04 -27.54 -20.25
CA GLY A 651 -17.83 -28.02 -21.61
C GLY A 651 -16.42 -27.93 -22.13
N LEU A 652 -16.18 -28.60 -23.24
CA LEU A 652 -14.90 -28.67 -23.94
C LEU A 652 -15.14 -28.48 -25.43
N GLY A 653 -14.41 -27.57 -26.06
CA GLY A 653 -14.56 -27.30 -27.49
C GLY A 653 -13.39 -26.51 -28.07
N ARG A 654 -13.42 -26.30 -29.38
CA ARG A 654 -12.43 -25.45 -30.05
C ARG A 654 -12.78 -23.98 -29.89
N ARG A 655 -11.77 -23.11 -29.95
CA ARG A 655 -11.95 -21.66 -29.80
C ARG A 655 -13.01 -21.11 -30.77
N GLU A 656 -12.92 -21.49 -32.04
CA GLU A 656 -13.86 -21.08 -33.10
C GLU A 656 -15.30 -21.52 -32.80
N SER A 657 -15.50 -22.79 -32.44
CA SER A 657 -16.82 -23.33 -32.11
C SER A 657 -17.41 -22.73 -30.84
N ILE A 658 -16.57 -22.39 -29.86
CA ILE A 658 -16.99 -21.78 -28.60
C ILE A 658 -17.36 -20.30 -28.80
N ASP A 659 -16.55 -19.54 -29.53
CA ASP A 659 -16.77 -18.10 -29.75
C ASP A 659 -18.08 -17.85 -30.54
N ASP A 660 -18.42 -18.68 -31.52
CA ASP A 660 -19.68 -18.60 -32.29
C ASP A 660 -20.94 -18.89 -31.46
N SER A 661 -20.79 -19.59 -30.33
CA SER A 661 -21.92 -20.05 -29.51
C SER A 661 -22.34 -19.05 -28.43
N HIS A 662 -21.55 -17.99 -28.20
CA HIS A 662 -21.64 -17.09 -27.04
C HIS A 662 -21.83 -17.85 -25.68
N HIS A 663 -21.32 -19.10 -25.66
CA HIS A 663 -21.16 -20.07 -24.58
C HIS A 663 -22.43 -20.71 -23.96
N CYS A 664 -23.34 -21.14 -24.81
CA CYS A 664 -24.16 -22.32 -24.55
C CYS A 664 -23.67 -23.42 -25.51
N LEU A 665 -22.97 -24.43 -25.01
CA LEU A 665 -22.30 -25.45 -25.84
C LEU A 665 -23.22 -26.61 -26.21
N SER A 666 -24.33 -26.77 -25.49
CA SER A 666 -25.38 -27.72 -25.84
C SER A 666 -25.91 -27.42 -27.25
N GLY A 667 -25.63 -28.33 -28.20
CA GLY A 667 -26.05 -28.20 -29.59
C GLY A 667 -25.01 -27.55 -30.52
N THR A 668 -23.78 -27.35 -30.04
CA THR A 668 -22.66 -26.89 -30.88
C THR A 668 -21.87 -28.09 -31.40
N LYS A 669 -21.55 -28.06 -32.70
CA LYS A 669 -20.73 -29.09 -33.35
C LYS A 669 -19.32 -29.15 -32.74
N ASP A 670 -18.78 -30.36 -32.59
CA ASP A 670 -17.43 -30.62 -32.07
C ASP A 670 -17.18 -30.11 -30.63
N CYS A 671 -18.25 -29.89 -29.86
CA CYS A 671 -18.19 -29.49 -28.45
C CYS A 671 -18.83 -30.56 -27.56
N LEU A 672 -18.19 -30.84 -26.42
CA LEU A 672 -18.75 -31.60 -25.32
C LEU A 672 -19.44 -30.64 -24.36
N SER A 673 -20.68 -30.94 -23.98
CA SER A 673 -21.46 -30.22 -22.97
C SER A 673 -21.92 -31.20 -21.89
N ILE A 674 -21.65 -30.84 -20.64
CA ILE A 674 -22.10 -31.53 -19.42
C ILE A 674 -22.87 -30.50 -18.61
N HIS A 675 -24.19 -30.61 -18.58
CA HIS A 675 -25.03 -29.60 -17.95
C HIS A 675 -26.16 -30.20 -17.13
N ALA A 676 -26.56 -29.48 -16.08
CA ALA A 676 -27.74 -29.85 -15.31
C ALA A 676 -28.91 -28.91 -15.61
N ALA A 677 -30.10 -29.47 -15.75
CA ALA A 677 -31.33 -28.71 -15.94
C ALA A 677 -32.51 -29.32 -15.16
N ALA A 678 -33.50 -28.48 -14.85
CA ALA A 678 -34.77 -28.95 -14.33
C ALA A 678 -35.52 -29.74 -15.41
N CYS A 679 -35.78 -31.02 -15.15
CA CYS A 679 -36.39 -31.95 -16.12
C CYS A 679 -37.86 -32.22 -15.79
N GLN A 680 -38.74 -31.99 -16.78
CA GLN A 680 -40.17 -32.24 -16.66
C GLN A 680 -40.51 -33.73 -16.52
N GLU A 681 -39.83 -34.59 -17.27
CA GLU A 681 -40.12 -36.03 -17.29
C GLU A 681 -39.88 -36.69 -15.93
N HIS A 682 -38.75 -36.37 -15.29
CA HIS A 682 -38.34 -36.95 -14.02
C HIS A 682 -38.81 -36.14 -12.80
N LYS A 683 -39.36 -34.93 -13.01
CA LYS A 683 -39.70 -33.96 -11.94
C LYS A 683 -38.54 -33.75 -10.97
N ALA A 684 -37.34 -33.63 -11.52
CA ALA A 684 -36.08 -33.64 -10.80
C ALA A 684 -35.03 -32.84 -11.58
N PHE A 685 -33.93 -32.47 -10.92
CA PHE A 685 -32.74 -32.03 -11.66
C PHE A 685 -32.08 -33.23 -12.31
N CYS A 686 -31.84 -33.11 -13.61
CA CYS A 686 -31.16 -34.13 -14.39
C CYS A 686 -29.86 -33.59 -14.97
N LEU A 687 -28.87 -34.47 -15.06
CA LEU A 687 -27.62 -34.25 -15.76
C LEU A 687 -27.76 -34.75 -17.20
N PHE A 688 -27.33 -33.89 -18.12
CA PHE A 688 -27.29 -34.14 -19.55
C PHE A 688 -25.84 -34.11 -20.00
N VAL A 689 -25.44 -35.10 -20.79
CA VAL A 689 -24.15 -35.10 -21.47
C VAL A 689 -24.37 -35.25 -22.96
N ALA A 690 -23.85 -34.30 -23.74
CA ALA A 690 -23.99 -34.27 -25.19
C ALA A 690 -22.65 -33.92 -25.86
N PHE A 691 -22.39 -34.51 -27.02
CA PHE A 691 -21.23 -34.19 -27.86
C PHE A 691 -21.68 -34.01 -29.30
N SER A 692 -21.30 -32.90 -29.94
CA SER A 692 -21.67 -32.62 -31.35
C SER A 692 -23.17 -32.74 -31.64
N CYS A 693 -24.01 -32.30 -30.71
CA CYS A 693 -25.49 -32.43 -30.73
C CYS A 693 -26.05 -33.84 -30.48
N ASP A 694 -25.21 -34.86 -30.32
CA ASP A 694 -25.64 -36.20 -29.95
C ASP A 694 -25.74 -36.34 -28.43
N PHE A 695 -26.92 -36.73 -27.95
CA PHE A 695 -27.16 -36.95 -26.52
C PHE A 695 -26.60 -38.31 -26.08
N HIS A 696 -25.68 -38.29 -25.12
CA HIS A 696 -25.05 -39.48 -24.56
C HIS A 696 -25.67 -39.92 -23.22
N LEU A 697 -26.18 -38.99 -22.42
CA LEU A 697 -26.76 -39.30 -21.11
C LEU A 697 -27.87 -38.32 -20.73
N HIS A 698 -28.91 -38.86 -20.10
CA HIS A 698 -29.93 -38.13 -19.35
C HIS A 698 -30.21 -38.93 -18.06
N SER A 699 -29.78 -38.41 -16.91
CA SER A 699 -29.96 -39.09 -15.62
C SER A 699 -30.38 -38.13 -14.52
N GLN A 700 -31.27 -38.57 -13.64
CA GLN A 700 -31.66 -37.82 -12.45
C GLN A 700 -30.47 -37.72 -11.48
N ILE A 701 -30.21 -36.52 -10.95
CA ILE A 701 -29.11 -36.24 -10.01
C ILE A 701 -29.56 -35.67 -8.66
N ALA A 702 -30.72 -35.01 -8.60
CA ALA A 702 -31.29 -34.51 -7.35
C ALA A 702 -32.80 -34.27 -7.47
N PRO A 703 -33.58 -34.44 -6.38
CA PRO A 703 -35.00 -34.08 -6.39
C PRO A 703 -35.19 -32.57 -6.59
N PHE A 704 -36.34 -32.20 -7.17
CA PHE A 704 -36.66 -30.80 -7.43
C PHE A 704 -37.26 -30.12 -6.19
N GLU A 705 -36.40 -29.74 -5.25
CA GLU A 705 -36.79 -29.17 -3.96
C GLU A 705 -36.34 -27.70 -3.80
N LEU A 706 -37.28 -26.82 -3.49
CA LEU A 706 -37.04 -25.38 -3.36
C LEU A 706 -36.18 -25.08 -2.12
N GLY A 707 -35.13 -24.28 -2.27
CA GLY A 707 -34.25 -23.88 -1.17
C GLY A 707 -33.31 -24.98 -0.67
N ALA A 708 -33.44 -26.22 -1.15
CA ALA A 708 -32.50 -27.29 -0.85
C ALA A 708 -31.23 -27.13 -1.70
N THR A 709 -30.09 -26.96 -1.05
CA THR A 709 -28.80 -26.88 -1.74
C THR A 709 -28.36 -28.27 -2.18
N VAL A 710 -28.11 -28.44 -3.48
CA VAL A 710 -27.50 -29.63 -4.07
C VAL A 710 -26.01 -29.41 -4.23
N TYR A 711 -25.22 -30.40 -3.84
CA TYR A 711 -23.76 -30.42 -4.01
C TYR A 711 -23.36 -31.58 -4.91
N LYS A 712 -22.56 -31.30 -5.95
CA LYS A 712 -22.01 -32.31 -6.86
C LYS A 712 -20.54 -32.01 -7.18
N ARG A 713 -19.76 -33.05 -7.38
CA ARG A 713 -18.36 -32.96 -7.83
C ARG A 713 -18.16 -33.82 -9.06
N TYR A 714 -17.77 -33.19 -10.16
CA TYR A 714 -17.51 -33.89 -11.41
C TYR A 714 -16.01 -33.93 -11.70
N GLY A 715 -15.49 -35.12 -11.99
CA GLY A 715 -14.16 -35.32 -12.54
C GLY A 715 -14.24 -35.48 -14.05
N LEU A 716 -13.42 -34.73 -14.80
CA LEU A 716 -13.29 -34.88 -16.25
C LEU A 716 -11.92 -35.46 -16.57
N PHE A 717 -11.93 -36.68 -17.09
CA PHE A 717 -10.74 -37.35 -17.58
C PHE A 717 -10.69 -37.34 -19.10
N LEU A 718 -9.56 -36.97 -19.68
CA LEU A 718 -9.38 -36.81 -21.12
C LEU A 718 -8.24 -37.67 -21.62
N ASN A 719 -8.51 -38.50 -22.63
CA ASN A 719 -7.49 -39.28 -23.33
C ASN A 719 -7.30 -38.72 -24.74
N PHE A 720 -6.26 -37.90 -24.94
CA PHE A 720 -5.95 -37.27 -26.22
C PHE A 720 -5.52 -38.27 -27.29
N LYS A 721 -4.92 -39.41 -26.90
CA LYS A 721 -4.44 -40.43 -27.82
C LYS A 721 -5.59 -41.26 -28.41
N LYS A 722 -6.56 -41.62 -27.57
CA LYS A 722 -7.73 -42.43 -27.97
C LYS A 722 -8.97 -41.57 -28.29
N GLY A 723 -8.91 -40.26 -28.07
CA GLY A 723 -9.98 -39.32 -28.41
C GLY A 723 -11.25 -39.54 -27.61
N PHE A 724 -11.15 -39.67 -26.28
CA PHE A 724 -12.34 -39.82 -25.43
C PHE A 724 -12.28 -38.97 -24.15
N CYS A 725 -13.45 -38.67 -23.61
CA CYS A 725 -13.62 -38.05 -22.29
C CYS A 725 -14.47 -38.95 -21.39
N VAL A 726 -14.06 -39.13 -20.15
CA VAL A 726 -14.83 -39.82 -19.11
C VAL A 726 -15.28 -38.78 -18.10
N VAL A 727 -16.59 -38.73 -17.87
CA VAL A 727 -17.24 -37.90 -16.85
C VAL A 727 -17.50 -38.78 -15.63
N ILE A 728 -17.13 -38.30 -14.47
CA ILE A 728 -17.13 -39.07 -13.22
C ILE A 728 -17.86 -38.26 -12.17
N ASP A 729 -18.82 -38.87 -11.46
CA ASP A 729 -19.37 -38.29 -10.25
C ASP A 729 -18.46 -38.72 -9.10
N LEU A 730 -17.72 -37.77 -8.55
CA LEU A 730 -16.75 -38.00 -7.48
C LEU A 730 -17.43 -38.13 -6.11
N GLU A 731 -18.70 -37.74 -5.97
CA GLU A 731 -19.48 -38.00 -4.74
C GLU A 731 -19.90 -39.46 -4.66
N ASP A 732 -20.43 -39.97 -5.78
CA ASP A 732 -20.90 -41.36 -5.87
C ASP A 732 -19.79 -42.35 -6.29
N ASN A 733 -18.58 -41.82 -6.51
CA ASN A 733 -17.39 -42.54 -6.98
C ASN A 733 -17.68 -43.45 -8.18
N ASN A 734 -18.45 -42.95 -9.15
CA ASN A 734 -18.91 -43.72 -10.29
C ASN A 734 -18.63 -43.01 -11.62
N GLN A 735 -18.46 -43.81 -12.67
CA GLN A 735 -18.36 -43.29 -14.02
C GLN A 735 -19.76 -42.94 -14.54
N VAL A 736 -20.01 -41.65 -14.77
CA VAL A 736 -21.28 -41.12 -15.28
C VAL A 736 -21.46 -41.49 -16.75
N CYS A 737 -20.46 -41.20 -17.59
CA CYS A 737 -20.45 -41.59 -19.00
C CYS A 737 -19.05 -41.54 -19.60
N ARG A 738 -18.84 -42.25 -20.71
CA ARG A 738 -17.63 -42.17 -21.55
C ARG A 738 -18.03 -41.74 -22.96
N VAL A 739 -17.61 -40.54 -23.35
CA VAL A 739 -17.81 -39.97 -24.69
C VAL A 739 -16.60 -40.29 -25.54
N ARG A 740 -16.78 -41.03 -26.64
CA ARG A 740 -15.72 -41.46 -27.56
C ARG A 740 -15.71 -40.59 -28.83
N GLU A 741 -14.68 -40.74 -29.65
CA GLU A 741 -14.55 -40.08 -30.98
C GLU A 741 -14.50 -38.55 -30.91
N ILE A 742 -14.06 -38.00 -29.78
CA ILE A 742 -13.82 -36.56 -29.66
C ILE A 742 -12.58 -36.21 -30.48
N ASN A 743 -12.71 -35.25 -31.38
CA ASN A 743 -11.59 -34.76 -32.18
C ASN A 743 -10.64 -33.90 -31.33
N MET A 744 -9.69 -34.57 -30.68
CA MET A 744 -8.70 -33.97 -29.78
C MET A 744 -7.47 -33.38 -30.48
N SER A 745 -7.51 -33.14 -31.79
CA SER A 745 -6.37 -32.59 -32.54
C SER A 745 -6.25 -31.07 -32.37
N GLY A 746 -5.11 -30.53 -31.94
CA GLY A 746 -4.96 -29.09 -31.69
C GLY A 746 -5.65 -28.60 -30.40
N ASP A 747 -5.80 -27.29 -30.26
CA ASP A 747 -6.19 -26.64 -28.99
C ASP A 747 -7.69 -26.74 -28.68
N ILE A 748 -7.99 -27.32 -27.51
CA ILE A 748 -9.33 -27.46 -26.93
C ILE A 748 -9.40 -26.66 -25.62
N TRP A 749 -10.48 -25.94 -25.43
CA TRP A 749 -10.68 -25.09 -24.28
C TRP A 749 -11.77 -25.62 -23.35
N PRO A 750 -11.51 -25.71 -22.03
CA PRO A 750 -12.56 -25.90 -21.05
C PRO A 750 -13.39 -24.62 -20.88
N THR A 751 -14.67 -24.79 -20.60
CA THR A 751 -15.64 -23.71 -20.41
C THR A 751 -16.49 -23.99 -19.18
N PHE A 752 -16.88 -22.93 -18.50
CA PHE A 752 -17.62 -22.98 -17.26
C PHE A 752 -18.74 -21.93 -17.29
N GLY A 753 -19.99 -22.39 -17.24
CA GLY A 753 -21.18 -21.54 -17.30
C GLY A 753 -22.12 -21.77 -16.13
N ILE A 754 -22.68 -20.68 -15.60
CA ILE A 754 -23.79 -20.69 -14.64
C ILE A 754 -24.99 -19.95 -15.23
N TYR A 755 -26.21 -20.43 -14.98
CA TYR A 755 -27.41 -19.97 -15.67
C TYR A 755 -28.55 -19.61 -14.72
N ASN A 756 -29.45 -18.75 -15.20
CA ASN A 756 -30.71 -18.39 -14.56
C ASN A 756 -30.55 -17.86 -13.11
N PRO A 757 -29.79 -16.77 -12.88
CA PRO A 757 -29.52 -16.22 -11.53
C PRO A 757 -30.78 -15.93 -10.69
N HIS A 758 -31.89 -15.64 -11.33
CA HIS A 758 -33.17 -15.37 -10.66
C HIS A 758 -33.94 -16.64 -10.27
N LYS A 759 -33.62 -17.80 -10.87
CA LYS A 759 -34.31 -19.08 -10.64
C LYS A 759 -33.48 -20.04 -9.81
N VAL A 760 -32.15 -19.95 -9.88
CA VAL A 760 -31.24 -20.83 -9.14
C VAL A 760 -29.97 -20.06 -8.77
N ASP A 761 -29.57 -20.16 -7.52
CA ASP A 761 -28.26 -19.67 -7.08
C ASP A 761 -27.22 -20.74 -7.35
N VAL A 762 -26.13 -20.40 -8.02
CA VAL A 762 -25.12 -21.37 -8.48
C VAL A 762 -23.73 -20.87 -8.13
N ARG A 763 -22.93 -21.78 -7.58
CA ARG A 763 -21.50 -21.60 -7.31
C ARG A 763 -20.74 -22.77 -7.90
N MET A 764 -19.75 -22.46 -8.72
CA MET A 764 -18.83 -23.41 -9.31
C MET A 764 -17.41 -23.15 -8.80
N VAL A 765 -16.69 -24.22 -8.46
CA VAL A 765 -15.30 -24.18 -8.00
C VAL A 765 -14.48 -25.18 -8.80
N LEU A 766 -13.49 -24.68 -9.54
CA LEU A 766 -12.52 -25.48 -10.28
C LEU A 766 -11.41 -25.97 -9.32
N LYS A 767 -11.10 -27.27 -9.37
CA LYS A 767 -9.89 -27.84 -8.79
C LYS A 767 -9.00 -28.41 -9.87
N CYS A 768 -7.74 -27.99 -9.84
CA CYS A 768 -6.73 -28.31 -10.84
C CYS A 768 -5.36 -28.37 -10.16
N GLY A 769 -4.37 -28.97 -10.80
CA GLY A 769 -3.03 -29.00 -10.23
C GLY A 769 -2.96 -29.71 -8.87
N SER A 770 -2.18 -29.15 -7.95
CA SER A 770 -1.99 -29.60 -6.56
C SER A 770 -3.25 -29.54 -5.70
N LEU A 771 -4.33 -28.88 -6.17
CA LEU A 771 -5.64 -28.90 -5.51
C LEU A 771 -6.35 -30.24 -5.67
N ILE A 772 -5.90 -31.09 -6.61
CA ILE A 772 -6.39 -32.45 -6.80
C ILE A 772 -5.60 -33.38 -5.89
N GLN A 773 -6.31 -34.06 -4.99
CA GLN A 773 -5.71 -34.91 -3.97
C GLN A 773 -5.55 -36.37 -4.41
N ASN A 774 -6.41 -36.83 -5.32
CA ASN A 774 -6.37 -38.17 -5.88
C ASN A 774 -7.06 -38.20 -7.25
N VAL A 775 -6.62 -39.11 -8.12
CA VAL A 775 -7.30 -39.44 -9.37
C VAL A 775 -7.94 -40.83 -9.19
N PRO A 776 -9.26 -40.99 -9.38
CA PRO A 776 -9.92 -42.28 -9.17
C PRO A 776 -9.25 -43.45 -9.93
N GLU A 777 -8.94 -44.55 -9.23
CA GLU A 777 -8.14 -45.66 -9.77
C GLU A 777 -8.79 -46.41 -10.96
N PHE A 778 -10.13 -46.34 -11.10
CA PHE A 778 -10.87 -46.98 -12.20
C PHE A 778 -10.78 -46.23 -13.53
N ILE A 779 -10.02 -45.13 -13.59
CA ILE A 779 -9.90 -44.25 -14.75
C ILE A 779 -9.01 -44.82 -15.88
N GLY A 780 -8.38 -45.97 -15.66
CA GLY A 780 -7.55 -46.65 -16.65
C GLY A 780 -8.28 -47.12 -17.92
N ASP A 781 -7.47 -47.59 -18.88
CA ASP A 781 -7.89 -48.39 -20.03
C ASP A 781 -8.50 -49.72 -19.57
N GLY A 782 -9.62 -49.67 -18.84
CA GLY A 782 -10.47 -50.83 -18.60
C GLY A 782 -10.80 -51.43 -19.96
N SER A 783 -10.41 -52.69 -20.14
CA SER A 783 -10.85 -53.56 -21.23
C SER A 783 -12.36 -53.43 -21.43
N ASP A 784 -12.75 -53.45 -22.70
CA ASP A 784 -14.11 -53.35 -23.24
C ASP A 784 -15.26 -53.82 -22.34
#